data_AF-A0A8S4EEY7-F1
#
_entry.id   AF-A0A8S4EEY7-F1
#
_cell.length_a   1.000
_cell.length_b   1.000
_cell.length_c   1.000
_cell.angle_alpha   90.00
_cell.angle_beta   90.00
_cell.angle_gamma   90.00
#
_symmetry.space_group_name_H-M   'P 1'
#
loop_
_entity.id
_entity.type
_entity.pdbx_description
1 polymer ?
#
loop_
_entity_poly.entity_id
_entity_poly.type
_entity_poly.pdbx_seq_one_letter_code
_entity_poly.pdbx_strand_id
1 'polypeptide(L)'
;MDSVKRTGKRKLPDSSDVSKKLVSKSKKLKVDEKEQGEAKKQSKITKKSALLDKNDAGTSAVDVVEGGFDFASSWDEAELLSNVEKVPRKLAQNFVKLLTDGCTLPFIARYRKSAVDNLMPDRLQELFESYQNVCAYKKKVKTVLETLKKTKKLTPEIEKSILSAQNLAELDLIYAPLKTNSLSLAERARKLGLEQHAIKALNGAYLDPSSLCSNDEELATPDKVEAHVTHIVADIIYKDARVLEQMRLLKDETRFTLQSTRTKSSLKPKENADNKRYETKSDPETYKLYFEWKCPTHFVKPHQMLALNRGEDEKILTVKVIVPDWYYNKLERFCLSLWKSSHWVKKGLTDAYARLIKPWLSRQVRSELTSAAHKEAVKTFTSNLEKYLLTEPVKGRRIAGLDPGFKAGCKVGIIDKDGQNLDACTIHPNFKSSHNEDPAFRQLKNLLEKHGVQLIGLGNGTACRETESWLKNNSISSEIPIVIVPEQGASIYSISKEAQKEHPGLDPNLISALSIARRVLDPLGELIKVDPKHLGVGMYQHDIPPKQLEAALACVVETTVSLVGVDVNTASHALLRRISGLNENRAKKILEYRSKNGPLHTREDIFKVSGIGKVTYQQCAGFLKVTGGNEPLDATVIHPESYAVAKAFAKKLELNLKDLTKPDFPAKFERKLSSFDLESFKHEMQVDGPDMELIVSAFKQKSNADDMISFSKPVYSISVQNTEQLKDGMSLTGNDCCLRIYIVK
;
A
#
# COMPACT_ATOMS: atom_id res chain seq x y z
N MET A 1 -37.43 -20.29 45.69
CA MET A 1 -38.72 -19.87 46.27
C MET A 1 -39.26 -18.76 45.39
N ASP A 2 -40.53 -18.89 44.95
CA ASP A 2 -41.50 -17.81 44.63
C ASP A 2 -41.15 -16.68 43.62
N SER A 3 -42.09 -16.00 42.91
CA SER A 3 -43.42 -16.32 42.35
C SER A 3 -43.84 -15.13 41.42
N VAL A 4 -44.77 -15.15 40.44
CA VAL A 4 -45.54 -16.20 39.75
C VAL A 4 -46.19 -15.66 38.43
N LYS A 5 -46.38 -16.49 37.39
CA LYS A 5 -47.28 -16.27 36.20
C LYS A 5 -46.89 -15.10 35.23
N ARG A 6 -47.42 -14.95 33.98
CA ARG A 6 -48.57 -15.58 33.29
C ARG A 6 -48.46 -15.59 31.73
N THR A 7 -48.76 -16.74 31.12
CA THR A 7 -49.45 -16.97 29.80
C THR A 7 -49.07 -16.23 28.49
N GLY A 8 -48.86 -17.01 27.41
CA GLY A 8 -49.05 -16.59 26.01
C GLY A 8 -48.80 -17.70 24.97
N LYS A 9 -49.86 -18.28 24.35
CA LYS A 9 -49.76 -19.34 23.31
C LYS A 9 -50.44 -18.93 21.99
N ARG A 10 -49.76 -19.13 20.86
CA ARG A 10 -50.24 -19.60 19.52
C ARG A 10 -49.02 -19.55 18.56
N LYS A 11 -48.52 -20.67 18.01
CA LYS A 11 -49.05 -21.58 16.96
C LYS A 11 -48.90 -21.05 15.52
N LEU A 12 -48.19 -21.83 14.70
CA LEU A 12 -48.06 -21.76 13.24
C LEU A 12 -49.40 -22.08 12.53
N PRO A 13 -49.47 -21.81 11.21
CA PRO A 13 -49.66 -22.92 10.26
C PRO A 13 -48.60 -22.95 9.14
N ASP A 14 -48.71 -23.93 8.24
CA ASP A 14 -47.73 -24.30 7.21
C ASP A 14 -48.45 -24.79 5.92
N SER A 15 -47.73 -24.91 4.81
CA SER A 15 -48.04 -25.62 3.53
C SER A 15 -49.17 -25.10 2.60
N SER A 16 -48.79 -24.94 1.31
CA SER A 16 -49.40 -25.36 0.00
C SER A 16 -50.96 -25.45 -0.21
N ASP A 17 -51.54 -25.44 -1.43
CA ASP A 17 -51.04 -25.51 -2.82
C ASP A 17 -52.06 -25.03 -3.91
N VAL A 18 -51.63 -24.98 -5.19
CA VAL A 18 -52.36 -25.07 -6.49
C VAL A 18 -53.59 -24.16 -6.79
N SER A 19 -53.49 -23.33 -7.85
CA SER A 19 -54.41 -23.38 -9.04
C SER A 19 -54.12 -22.41 -10.21
N LYS A 20 -53.93 -22.97 -11.42
CA LYS A 20 -54.57 -22.62 -12.75
C LYS A 20 -54.49 -21.15 -13.26
N LYS A 21 -54.16 -20.78 -14.51
CA LYS A 21 -53.98 -21.38 -15.88
C LYS A 21 -52.87 -20.55 -16.62
N LEU A 22 -52.08 -21.01 -17.61
CA LEU A 22 -52.36 -21.50 -18.99
C LEU A 22 -53.07 -20.44 -19.89
N VAL A 23 -52.75 -20.18 -21.18
CA VAL A 23 -52.12 -20.99 -22.26
C VAL A 23 -51.35 -20.10 -23.29
N SER A 24 -50.45 -20.69 -24.10
CA SER A 24 -50.09 -20.36 -25.52
C SER A 24 -49.28 -19.09 -25.90
N LYS A 25 -48.67 -18.98 -27.09
CA LYS A 25 -47.80 -19.87 -27.92
C LYS A 25 -47.46 -19.18 -29.28
N SER A 26 -46.39 -19.63 -29.95
CA SER A 26 -46.13 -19.46 -31.41
C SER A 26 -45.83 -18.04 -31.94
N LYS A 27 -45.43 -17.84 -33.21
CA LYS A 27 -44.29 -18.39 -34.01
C LYS A 27 -44.31 -17.73 -35.43
N LYS A 28 -43.14 -17.57 -36.06
CA LYS A 28 -42.89 -17.49 -37.52
C LYS A 28 -43.40 -16.28 -38.36
N LEU A 29 -42.42 -15.54 -38.90
CA LEU A 29 -42.05 -15.37 -40.33
C LEU A 29 -43.02 -14.82 -41.42
N LYS A 30 -42.36 -14.13 -42.37
CA LYS A 30 -42.70 -13.89 -43.80
C LYS A 30 -43.69 -12.74 -44.09
N VAL A 31 -43.45 -11.76 -45.01
CA VAL A 31 -42.94 -11.66 -46.42
C VAL A 31 -44.11 -11.31 -47.37
N ASP A 32 -43.93 -10.61 -48.49
CA ASP A 32 -42.72 -9.96 -49.05
C ASP A 32 -42.85 -8.41 -48.99
N GLU A 33 -42.58 -7.47 -49.91
CA GLU A 33 -41.98 -7.34 -51.28
C GLU A 33 -41.52 -5.83 -51.38
N LYS A 34 -40.99 -5.13 -52.41
CA LYS A 34 -40.47 -5.18 -53.82
C LYS A 34 -39.69 -3.82 -53.98
N GLU A 35 -38.82 -3.45 -54.94
CA GLU A 35 -38.03 -4.02 -56.06
C GLU A 35 -36.87 -3.02 -56.37
N GLN A 36 -35.95 -3.35 -57.30
CA GLN A 36 -35.00 -2.49 -58.07
C GLN A 36 -34.05 -1.51 -57.29
N GLY A 37 -32.74 -1.41 -57.59
CA GLY A 37 -31.88 -2.18 -58.51
C GLY A 37 -30.47 -1.56 -58.64
N GLU A 38 -29.44 -2.41 -58.89
CA GLU A 38 -28.07 -2.09 -59.40
C GLU A 38 -27.14 -1.11 -58.62
N ALA A 39 -25.79 -1.10 -58.75
CA ALA A 39 -24.79 -2.15 -59.03
C ALA A 39 -23.34 -1.63 -58.71
N LYS A 40 -22.36 -2.56 -58.59
CA LYS A 40 -20.86 -2.35 -58.57
C LYS A 40 -20.28 -1.60 -57.34
N LYS A 41 -19.31 -2.14 -56.56
CA LYS A 41 -17.87 -2.47 -56.81
C LYS A 41 -16.95 -1.23 -56.99
N GLN A 42 -15.67 -1.18 -56.58
CA GLN A 42 -14.88 -1.82 -55.49
C GLN A 42 -13.39 -1.35 -55.56
N SER A 43 -12.75 -1.07 -54.42
CA SER A 43 -11.29 -1.28 -54.15
C SER A 43 -10.16 -0.38 -54.74
N LYS A 44 -8.98 -0.46 -54.07
CA LYS A 44 -7.61 0.06 -54.38
C LYS A 44 -7.39 1.57 -54.15
N ILE A 45 -6.36 2.08 -53.45
CA ILE A 45 -4.98 1.67 -53.01
C ILE A 45 -3.84 1.97 -54.00
N THR A 46 -3.14 3.09 -53.80
CA THR A 46 -1.68 3.42 -53.98
C THR A 46 -1.49 4.90 -53.55
N LYS A 47 -0.44 5.43 -52.89
CA LYS A 47 0.97 5.10 -52.53
C LYS A 47 2.04 5.63 -53.52
N LYS A 48 3.10 6.30 -52.98
CA LYS A 48 4.23 7.05 -53.64
C LYS A 48 3.88 8.48 -54.11
N SER A 49 4.79 9.47 -54.31
CA SER A 49 6.18 9.77 -53.84
C SER A 49 6.56 11.20 -54.34
N ALA A 50 7.10 12.13 -53.53
CA ALA A 50 8.52 12.47 -53.29
C ALA A 50 9.32 13.11 -54.48
N LEU A 51 10.31 13.98 -54.13
CA LEU A 51 11.28 14.77 -54.97
C LEU A 51 10.77 16.18 -55.39
N LEU A 52 11.40 17.27 -54.91
CA LEU A 52 12.40 18.19 -55.54
C LEU A 52 11.78 19.23 -56.50
N ASP A 53 12.22 20.49 -56.61
CA ASP A 53 13.59 21.08 -56.45
C ASP A 53 13.59 22.54 -55.87
N LYS A 54 14.71 23.28 -56.00
CA LYS A 54 15.04 24.59 -55.36
C LYS A 54 14.67 25.85 -56.18
N ASN A 55 14.54 27.02 -55.51
CA ASN A 55 15.47 28.18 -55.64
C ASN A 55 15.04 29.42 -54.80
N ASP A 56 15.95 30.42 -54.73
CA ASP A 56 15.85 31.64 -53.90
C ASP A 56 14.76 32.66 -54.29
N ALA A 57 14.20 33.34 -53.28
CA ALA A 57 14.31 34.80 -53.10
C ALA A 57 13.74 35.22 -51.74
N GLY A 58 14.40 36.16 -51.04
CA GLY A 58 14.01 36.57 -49.69
C GLY A 58 13.10 37.80 -49.64
N THR A 59 12.11 37.79 -48.75
CA THR A 59 11.51 39.02 -48.18
C THR A 59 11.08 38.76 -46.74
N SER A 60 11.37 39.69 -45.84
CA SER A 60 11.04 39.55 -44.41
C SER A 60 9.59 40.01 -44.12
N ALA A 61 8.71 39.06 -43.82
CA ALA A 61 7.41 39.32 -43.19
C ALA A 61 7.43 38.79 -41.75
N VAL A 62 6.86 39.54 -40.81
CA VAL A 62 6.80 39.16 -39.39
C VAL A 62 5.48 38.44 -39.14
N ASP A 63 5.47 37.12 -39.33
CA ASP A 63 4.30 36.30 -39.02
C ASP A 63 4.10 36.18 -37.51
N VAL A 64 2.90 36.57 -37.05
CA VAL A 64 2.48 36.43 -35.66
C VAL A 64 2.17 34.95 -35.40
N VAL A 65 3.12 34.26 -34.77
CA VAL A 65 2.92 32.86 -34.35
C VAL A 65 1.86 32.81 -33.24
N GLU A 66 0.65 32.38 -33.56
CA GLU A 66 -0.33 31.91 -32.57
C GLU A 66 0.19 30.65 -31.89
N GLY A 67 1.03 30.85 -30.87
CA GLY A 67 1.73 29.80 -30.13
C GLY A 67 0.80 28.92 -29.31
N GLY A 68 0.15 27.95 -29.96
CA GLY A 68 -0.50 26.83 -29.30
C GLY A 68 0.51 25.99 -28.52
N PHE A 69 0.68 26.29 -27.22
CA PHE A 69 1.65 25.64 -26.35
C PHE A 69 1.41 24.13 -26.28
N ASP A 70 2.34 23.32 -26.81
CA ASP A 70 2.25 21.86 -26.71
C ASP A 70 2.63 21.37 -25.31
N PHE A 71 1.60 21.26 -24.48
CA PHE A 71 1.63 20.74 -23.11
C PHE A 71 2.21 19.31 -23.00
N ALA A 72 2.34 18.56 -24.11
CA ALA A 72 3.00 17.26 -24.09
C ALA A 72 4.52 17.36 -23.90
N SER A 73 5.15 18.45 -24.36
CA SER A 73 6.62 18.55 -24.46
C SER A 73 7.31 19.00 -23.17
N SER A 74 6.69 19.87 -22.36
CA SER A 74 7.35 20.47 -21.18
C SER A 74 7.13 19.72 -19.84
N TRP A 75 6.54 18.52 -19.87
CA TRP A 75 6.20 17.72 -18.69
C TRP A 75 6.65 16.26 -18.85
N ASP A 76 7.95 16.03 -19.05
CA ASP A 76 8.56 14.68 -19.00
C ASP A 76 8.40 14.09 -17.59
N GLU A 77 7.67 12.98 -17.50
CA GLU A 77 7.40 12.28 -16.25
C GLU A 77 8.69 11.68 -15.64
N ALA A 78 9.67 11.33 -16.47
CA ALA A 78 10.96 10.85 -16.01
C ALA A 78 11.86 11.98 -15.49
N GLU A 79 11.75 13.20 -16.03
CA GLU A 79 12.50 14.36 -15.52
C GLU A 79 11.95 14.80 -14.15
N LEU A 80 10.63 14.83 -13.99
CA LEU A 80 9.98 15.09 -12.71
C LEU A 80 10.33 14.01 -11.67
N LEU A 81 10.28 12.73 -12.05
CA LEU A 81 10.64 11.63 -11.17
C LEU A 81 12.13 11.66 -10.78
N SER A 82 13.02 11.98 -11.73
CA SER A 82 14.46 12.17 -11.51
C SER A 82 14.73 13.27 -10.50
N ASN A 83 14.05 14.42 -10.61
CA ASN A 83 14.19 15.53 -9.66
C ASN A 83 13.62 15.23 -8.26
N VAL A 84 12.45 14.57 -8.18
CA VAL A 84 11.80 14.24 -6.90
C VAL A 84 12.58 13.19 -6.11
N GLU A 85 12.97 12.09 -6.76
CA GLU A 85 13.65 10.96 -6.10
C GLU A 85 15.19 11.03 -6.17
N LYS A 86 15.73 12.09 -6.78
CA LYS A 86 17.18 12.35 -6.96
C LYS A 86 17.93 11.21 -7.64
N VAL A 87 17.26 10.53 -8.57
CA VAL A 87 17.81 9.44 -9.39
C VAL A 87 18.26 9.95 -10.76
N PRO A 88 19.23 9.32 -11.45
CA PRO A 88 19.64 9.72 -12.78
C PRO A 88 18.48 9.74 -13.79
N ARG A 89 18.41 10.75 -14.68
CA ARG A 89 17.35 10.86 -15.70
C ARG A 89 17.18 9.59 -16.54
N LYS A 90 18.30 8.93 -16.89
CA LYS A 90 18.30 7.66 -17.65
C LYS A 90 17.62 6.52 -16.89
N LEU A 91 17.84 6.40 -15.59
CA LEU A 91 17.16 5.43 -14.71
C LEU A 91 15.66 5.69 -14.71
N ALA A 92 15.26 6.94 -14.47
CA ALA A 92 13.85 7.33 -14.47
C ALA A 92 13.17 7.05 -15.83
N GLN A 93 13.85 7.35 -16.95
CA GLN A 93 13.33 7.07 -18.31
C GLN A 93 13.18 5.56 -18.57
N ASN A 94 14.16 4.75 -18.18
CA ASN A 94 14.08 3.29 -18.26
C ASN A 94 12.92 2.74 -17.43
N PHE A 95 12.77 3.21 -16.18
CA PHE A 95 11.74 2.75 -15.25
C PHE A 95 10.33 3.12 -15.73
N VAL A 96 10.10 4.37 -16.12
CA VAL A 96 8.82 4.83 -16.71
C VAL A 96 8.50 4.05 -17.98
N LYS A 97 9.49 3.76 -18.84
CA LYS A 97 9.30 2.91 -20.01
C LYS A 97 8.88 1.49 -19.63
N LEU A 98 9.59 0.83 -18.72
CA LEU A 98 9.28 -0.54 -18.28
C LEU A 98 7.84 -0.65 -17.74
N LEU A 99 7.41 0.32 -16.92
CA LEU A 99 6.02 0.38 -16.43
C LEU A 99 5.00 0.63 -17.55
N THR A 100 5.36 1.44 -18.56
CA THR A 100 4.50 1.73 -19.73
C THR A 100 4.38 0.52 -20.66
N ASP A 101 5.46 -0.25 -20.82
CA ASP A 101 5.50 -1.54 -21.53
C ASP A 101 4.73 -2.65 -20.76
N GLY A 102 4.21 -2.34 -19.56
CA GLY A 102 3.41 -3.25 -18.74
C GLY A 102 4.23 -4.20 -17.86
N CYS A 103 5.50 -3.89 -17.62
CA CYS A 103 6.33 -4.64 -16.68
C CYS A 103 5.91 -4.35 -15.23
N THR A 104 5.87 -5.39 -14.40
CA THR A 104 5.53 -5.31 -12.99
C THR A 104 6.77 -5.11 -12.13
N LEU A 105 6.62 -4.60 -10.90
CA LEU A 105 7.75 -4.40 -10.00
C LEU A 105 8.54 -5.69 -9.69
N PRO A 106 7.90 -6.87 -9.47
CA PRO A 106 8.65 -8.11 -9.26
C PRO A 106 9.46 -8.52 -10.49
N PHE A 107 8.89 -8.35 -11.69
CA PHE A 107 9.59 -8.64 -12.96
C PHE A 107 10.78 -7.71 -13.17
N ILE A 108 10.61 -6.40 -12.91
CA ILE A 108 11.68 -5.40 -12.99
C ILE A 108 12.80 -5.73 -11.98
N ALA A 109 12.44 -5.99 -10.73
CA ALA A 109 13.38 -6.26 -9.63
C ALA A 109 14.21 -7.54 -9.81
N ARG A 110 13.74 -8.52 -10.59
CA ARG A 110 14.49 -9.75 -10.89
C ARG A 110 15.21 -9.70 -12.23
N TYR A 111 14.52 -9.36 -13.32
CA TYR A 111 15.01 -9.58 -14.70
C TYR A 111 15.37 -8.30 -15.45
N ARG A 112 15.25 -7.11 -14.84
CA ARG A 112 15.63 -5.84 -15.48
C ARG A 112 16.51 -4.95 -14.59
N LYS A 113 17.24 -5.57 -13.66
CA LYS A 113 18.09 -4.89 -12.65
C LYS A 113 19.03 -3.86 -13.26
N SER A 114 19.74 -4.19 -14.34
CA SER A 114 20.66 -3.29 -15.04
C SER A 114 19.99 -2.05 -15.63
N ALA A 115 18.71 -2.15 -16.03
CA ALA A 115 17.96 -1.01 -16.55
C ALA A 115 17.54 -0.01 -15.44
N VAL A 116 17.61 -0.42 -14.18
CA VAL A 116 17.22 0.35 -12.98
C VAL A 116 18.37 0.46 -11.97
N ASP A 117 19.62 0.49 -12.45
CA ASP A 117 20.86 0.60 -11.66
C ASP A 117 20.92 -0.33 -10.41
N ASN A 118 20.38 -1.55 -10.55
CA ASN A 118 20.31 -2.59 -9.53
C ASN A 118 19.53 -2.21 -8.24
N LEU A 119 18.56 -1.29 -8.33
CA LEU A 119 17.71 -0.91 -7.20
C LEU A 119 16.96 -2.12 -6.60
N MET A 120 16.94 -2.16 -5.26
CA MET A 120 16.25 -3.18 -4.46
C MET A 120 14.71 -3.01 -4.52
N PRO A 121 13.92 -4.07 -4.22
CA PRO A 121 12.46 -4.05 -4.36
C PRO A 121 11.76 -2.94 -3.56
N ASP A 122 12.26 -2.62 -2.36
CA ASP A 122 11.72 -1.55 -1.51
C ASP A 122 11.92 -0.16 -2.15
N ARG A 123 13.11 0.09 -2.72
CA ARG A 123 13.41 1.34 -3.40
C ARG A 123 12.70 1.46 -4.76
N LEU A 124 12.45 0.34 -5.44
CA LEU A 124 11.59 0.30 -6.63
C LEU A 124 10.12 0.60 -6.29
N GLN A 125 9.62 0.14 -5.14
CA GLN A 125 8.29 0.50 -4.64
C GLN A 125 8.19 2.00 -4.31
N GLU A 126 9.20 2.59 -3.64
CA GLU A 126 9.23 4.03 -3.39
C GLU A 126 9.24 4.84 -4.70
N LEU A 127 10.02 4.41 -5.69
CA LEU A 127 10.08 5.03 -7.02
C LEU A 127 8.74 4.90 -7.78
N PHE A 128 8.04 3.78 -7.62
CA PHE A 128 6.70 3.56 -8.19
C PHE A 128 5.63 4.46 -7.56
N GLU A 129 5.64 4.61 -6.23
CA GLU A 129 4.74 5.53 -5.53
C GLU A 129 4.96 6.98 -5.97
N SER A 130 6.22 7.41 -6.08
CA SER A 130 6.54 8.76 -6.58
C SER A 130 6.21 8.94 -8.06
N TYR A 131 6.34 7.91 -8.90
CA TYR A 131 5.82 7.94 -10.28
C TYR A 131 4.30 8.09 -10.31
N GLN A 132 3.54 7.35 -9.49
CA GLN A 132 2.09 7.54 -9.37
C GLN A 132 1.72 8.96 -8.92
N ASN A 133 2.48 9.54 -7.99
CA ASN A 133 2.30 10.93 -7.56
C ASN A 133 2.57 11.93 -8.69
N VAL A 134 3.62 11.72 -9.51
CA VAL A 134 3.90 12.53 -10.70
C VAL A 134 2.77 12.40 -11.74
N CYS A 135 2.28 11.18 -12.02
CA CYS A 135 1.14 10.97 -12.92
C CYS A 135 -0.15 11.65 -12.42
N ALA A 136 -0.44 11.56 -11.12
CA ALA A 136 -1.58 12.24 -10.49
C ALA A 136 -1.43 13.76 -10.55
N TYR A 137 -0.20 14.26 -10.35
CA TYR A 137 0.12 15.67 -10.42
C TYR A 137 -0.08 16.24 -11.82
N LYS A 138 0.51 15.63 -12.86
CA LYS A 138 0.36 16.01 -14.28
C LYS A 138 -1.11 16.05 -14.71
N LYS A 139 -1.91 15.06 -14.28
CA LYS A 139 -3.38 15.05 -14.49
C LYS A 139 -4.09 16.21 -13.79
N LYS A 140 -3.68 16.55 -12.56
CA LYS A 140 -4.25 17.67 -11.81
C LYS A 140 -3.90 19.02 -12.42
N VAL A 141 -2.64 19.25 -12.84
CA VAL A 141 -2.21 20.49 -13.54
C VAL A 141 -3.10 20.74 -14.76
N LYS A 142 -3.24 19.74 -15.65
CA LYS A 142 -4.13 19.84 -16.81
C LYS A 142 -5.59 20.16 -16.43
N THR A 143 -6.13 19.47 -15.43
CA THR A 143 -7.51 19.70 -14.94
C THR A 143 -7.71 21.12 -14.40
N VAL A 144 -6.70 21.68 -13.71
CA VAL A 144 -6.72 23.05 -13.19
C VAL A 144 -6.70 24.07 -14.33
N LEU A 145 -5.80 23.93 -15.31
CA LEU A 145 -5.71 24.83 -16.46
C LEU A 145 -7.01 24.82 -17.29
N GLU A 146 -7.58 23.65 -17.57
CA GLU A 146 -8.89 23.54 -18.22
C GLU A 146 -10.00 24.26 -17.43
N THR A 147 -9.99 24.19 -16.10
CA THR A 147 -10.99 24.82 -15.22
C THR A 147 -10.83 26.35 -15.20
N LEU A 148 -9.60 26.86 -15.15
CA LEU A 148 -9.31 28.30 -15.19
C LEU A 148 -9.61 28.92 -16.56
N LYS A 149 -9.36 28.18 -17.66
CA LYS A 149 -9.75 28.57 -19.02
C LYS A 149 -11.28 28.64 -19.16
N LYS A 150 -12.01 27.62 -18.68
CA LYS A 150 -13.49 27.60 -18.67
C LYS A 150 -14.10 28.73 -17.82
N THR A 151 -13.47 29.11 -16.70
CA THR A 151 -13.94 30.18 -15.80
C THR A 151 -13.44 31.58 -16.17
N LYS A 152 -12.69 31.74 -17.28
CA LYS A 152 -12.04 33.00 -17.71
C LYS A 152 -11.13 33.63 -16.62
N LYS A 153 -10.58 32.81 -15.72
CA LYS A 153 -9.64 33.22 -14.65
C LYS A 153 -8.17 32.94 -14.97
N LEU A 154 -7.88 32.37 -16.15
CA LEU A 154 -6.51 32.11 -16.61
C LEU A 154 -5.90 33.38 -17.19
N THR A 155 -4.93 33.97 -16.48
CA THR A 155 -4.02 35.00 -17.04
C THR A 155 -2.68 34.36 -17.41
N PRO A 156 -1.85 34.98 -18.27
CA PRO A 156 -0.53 34.44 -18.61
C PRO A 156 0.40 34.28 -17.40
N GLU A 157 0.25 35.13 -16.38
CA GLU A 157 0.99 35.05 -15.11
C GLU A 157 0.57 33.83 -14.29
N ILE A 158 -0.75 33.58 -14.17
CA ILE A 158 -1.31 32.42 -13.49
C ILE A 158 -0.96 31.12 -14.24
N GLU A 159 -1.02 31.14 -15.57
CA GLU A 159 -0.63 30.01 -16.41
C GLU A 159 0.86 29.66 -16.22
N LYS A 160 1.75 30.67 -16.31
CA LYS A 160 3.18 30.51 -16.02
C LYS A 160 3.43 29.98 -14.61
N SER A 161 2.74 30.50 -13.60
CA SER A 161 2.89 30.06 -12.20
C SER A 161 2.46 28.60 -11.99
N ILE A 162 1.36 28.18 -12.64
CA ILE A 162 0.88 26.79 -12.61
C ILE A 162 1.83 25.84 -13.35
N LEU A 163 2.45 26.30 -14.44
CA LEU A 163 3.43 25.54 -15.21
C LEU A 163 4.82 25.49 -14.56
N SER A 164 5.19 26.46 -13.72
CA SER A 164 6.45 26.45 -12.97
C SER A 164 6.40 25.66 -11.66
N ALA A 165 5.20 25.30 -11.19
CA ALA A 165 5.04 24.53 -9.96
C ALA A 165 5.68 23.14 -10.10
N GLN A 166 6.26 22.63 -9.01
CA GLN A 166 7.00 21.37 -8.99
C GLN A 166 6.25 20.24 -8.29
N ASN A 167 5.20 20.55 -7.51
CA ASN A 167 4.47 19.56 -6.73
C ASN A 167 2.98 19.90 -6.49
N LEU A 168 2.24 18.92 -5.96
CA LEU A 168 0.80 19.00 -5.69
C LEU A 168 0.40 20.10 -4.69
N ALA A 169 1.25 20.42 -3.72
CA ALA A 169 0.96 21.40 -2.67
C ALA A 169 1.19 22.84 -3.13
N GLU A 170 2.23 23.06 -3.94
CA GLU A 170 2.49 24.32 -4.63
C GLU A 170 1.37 24.65 -5.63
N LEU A 171 0.94 23.67 -6.43
CA LEU A 171 -0.24 23.83 -7.28
C LEU A 171 -1.51 24.14 -6.47
N ASP A 172 -1.72 23.52 -5.31
CA ASP A 172 -2.87 23.87 -4.45
C ASP A 172 -2.72 25.24 -3.78
N LEU A 173 -1.52 25.73 -3.50
CA LEU A 173 -1.29 27.10 -3.02
C LEU A 173 -1.69 28.12 -4.09
N ILE A 174 -1.28 27.92 -5.34
CA ILE A 174 -1.62 28.80 -6.47
C ILE A 174 -3.11 28.69 -6.83
N TYR A 175 -3.67 27.47 -6.81
CA TYR A 175 -5.05 27.24 -7.25
C TYR A 175 -6.11 27.49 -6.17
N ALA A 176 -5.83 27.29 -4.88
CA ALA A 176 -6.84 27.46 -3.82
C ALA A 176 -7.48 28.85 -3.74
N PRO A 177 -6.77 29.97 -3.96
CA PRO A 177 -7.38 31.31 -4.04
C PRO A 177 -8.26 31.51 -5.28
N LEU A 178 -8.01 30.78 -6.37
CA LEU A 178 -8.68 30.98 -7.66
C LEU A 178 -10.01 30.21 -7.78
N LYS A 179 -10.14 29.09 -7.04
CA LYS A 179 -11.37 28.29 -6.90
C LYS A 179 -12.57 29.21 -6.62
N THR A 180 -13.56 29.21 -7.51
CA THR A 180 -14.78 30.04 -7.42
C THR A 180 -15.55 29.76 -6.13
N ASN A 181 -15.76 30.78 -5.29
CA ASN A 181 -16.42 30.62 -4.00
C ASN A 181 -17.27 31.86 -3.68
N SER A 182 -18.45 31.92 -4.30
CA SER A 182 -19.35 33.08 -4.48
C SER A 182 -19.89 33.76 -3.21
N LEU A 183 -19.48 33.25 -2.04
CA LEU A 183 -19.85 33.71 -0.69
C LEU A 183 -18.70 34.47 0.00
N SER A 184 -17.51 34.54 -0.59
CA SER A 184 -16.35 35.16 0.03
C SER A 184 -16.54 36.66 0.30
N LEU A 185 -15.97 37.14 1.40
CA LEU A 185 -16.07 38.55 1.84
C LEU A 185 -15.58 39.53 0.77
N ALA A 186 -14.52 39.16 0.06
CA ALA A 186 -13.98 39.95 -1.05
C ALA A 186 -14.88 39.93 -2.30
N GLU A 187 -15.45 38.77 -2.69
CA GLU A 187 -16.40 38.73 -3.82
C GLU A 187 -17.74 39.43 -3.48
N ARG A 188 -18.13 39.54 -2.21
CA ARG A 188 -19.22 40.46 -1.78
C ARG A 188 -18.81 41.93 -1.92
N ALA A 189 -17.69 42.33 -1.34
CA ALA A 189 -17.19 43.71 -1.45
C ALA A 189 -16.97 44.17 -2.91
N ARG A 190 -16.60 43.26 -3.83
CA ARG A 190 -16.54 43.52 -5.28
C ARG A 190 -17.91 43.84 -5.89
N LYS A 191 -18.96 43.11 -5.51
CA LYS A 191 -20.34 43.35 -5.99
C LYS A 191 -20.87 44.72 -5.56
N LEU A 192 -20.39 45.22 -4.41
CA LEU A 192 -20.65 46.59 -3.92
C LEU A 192 -19.83 47.68 -4.64
N GLY A 193 -19.08 47.35 -5.71
CA GLY A 193 -18.32 48.33 -6.51
C GLY A 193 -17.02 48.85 -5.87
N LEU A 194 -16.62 48.34 -4.70
CA LEU A 194 -15.48 48.86 -3.93
C LEU A 194 -14.10 48.45 -4.49
N GLU A 195 -14.01 47.61 -5.53
CA GLU A 195 -12.73 47.10 -6.04
C GLU A 195 -11.81 48.19 -6.60
N GLN A 196 -12.33 49.09 -7.42
CA GLN A 196 -11.55 50.21 -7.97
C GLN A 196 -11.07 51.17 -6.87
N HIS A 197 -11.85 51.32 -5.80
CA HIS A 197 -11.50 52.12 -4.64
C HIS A 197 -10.38 51.45 -3.82
N ALA A 198 -10.50 50.14 -3.55
CA ALA A 198 -9.47 49.36 -2.87
C ALA A 198 -8.13 49.34 -3.63
N ILE A 199 -8.15 49.17 -4.96
CA ILE A 199 -6.93 49.16 -5.79
C ILE A 199 -6.25 50.54 -5.79
N LYS A 200 -7.01 51.64 -5.90
CA LYS A 200 -6.45 53.00 -5.82
C LYS A 200 -5.86 53.28 -4.43
N ALA A 201 -6.60 52.92 -3.37
CA ALA A 201 -6.20 53.15 -1.98
C ALA A 201 -4.94 52.37 -1.59
N LEU A 202 -4.82 51.10 -2.00
CA LEU A 202 -3.61 50.28 -1.83
C LEU A 202 -2.39 50.89 -2.54
N ASN A 203 -2.61 51.51 -3.71
CA ASN A 203 -1.58 52.21 -4.48
C ASN A 203 -1.35 53.67 -4.04
N GLY A 204 -1.84 54.07 -2.85
CA GLY A 204 -1.49 55.34 -2.21
C GLY A 204 -2.41 56.53 -2.53
N ALA A 205 -3.54 56.31 -3.22
CA ALA A 205 -4.58 57.33 -3.27
C ALA A 205 -5.22 57.51 -1.89
N TYR A 206 -5.60 58.74 -1.55
CA TYR A 206 -6.44 58.99 -0.39
C TYR A 206 -7.83 58.38 -0.61
N LEU A 207 -8.39 57.80 0.45
CA LEU A 207 -9.72 57.21 0.45
C LEU A 207 -10.42 57.65 1.74
N ASP A 208 -11.51 58.40 1.60
CA ASP A 208 -12.45 58.66 2.69
C ASP A 208 -13.58 57.61 2.63
N PRO A 209 -13.71 56.71 3.62
CA PRO A 209 -14.81 55.75 3.67
C PRO A 209 -16.19 56.42 3.72
N SER A 210 -16.29 57.63 4.30
CA SER A 210 -17.55 58.38 4.44
C SER A 210 -18.15 58.73 3.08
N SER A 211 -17.31 59.13 2.11
CA SER A 211 -17.69 59.41 0.72
C SER A 211 -18.23 58.22 -0.08
N LEU A 212 -18.09 56.99 0.45
CA LEU A 212 -18.56 55.75 -0.18
C LEU A 212 -19.69 55.06 0.62
N CYS A 213 -20.18 55.68 1.69
CA CYS A 213 -21.40 55.23 2.37
C CYS A 213 -22.62 55.37 1.44
N SER A 214 -23.60 54.48 1.59
CA SER A 214 -24.86 54.57 0.85
C SER A 214 -26.04 53.99 1.63
N ASN A 215 -27.23 54.01 1.05
CA ASN A 215 -28.45 53.44 1.63
C ASN A 215 -28.47 51.90 1.66
N ASP A 216 -27.44 51.22 1.13
CA ASP A 216 -27.27 49.76 1.26
C ASP A 216 -26.80 49.40 2.68
N GLU A 217 -27.39 48.36 3.28
CA GLU A 217 -27.02 47.94 4.63
C GLU A 217 -25.56 47.45 4.74
N GLU A 218 -24.97 46.85 3.71
CA GLU A 218 -23.53 46.50 3.70
C GLU A 218 -22.62 47.75 3.55
N LEU A 219 -23.16 48.94 3.21
CA LEU A 219 -22.42 50.22 3.06
C LEU A 219 -22.90 51.35 3.99
N ALA A 220 -23.74 51.06 4.98
CA ALA A 220 -24.40 52.08 5.80
C ALA A 220 -23.49 52.86 6.78
N THR A 221 -22.23 52.43 6.99
CA THR A 221 -21.27 53.11 7.89
C THR A 221 -19.85 53.09 7.33
N PRO A 222 -18.99 54.09 7.66
CA PRO A 222 -17.61 54.12 7.19
C PRO A 222 -16.80 52.90 7.66
N ASP A 223 -17.09 52.35 8.84
CA ASP A 223 -16.46 51.12 9.34
C ASP A 223 -16.79 49.89 8.48
N LYS A 224 -18.04 49.77 8.00
CA LYS A 224 -18.44 48.72 7.06
C LYS A 224 -17.70 48.88 5.73
N VAL A 225 -17.71 50.10 5.16
CA VAL A 225 -16.96 50.42 3.93
C VAL A 225 -15.48 50.06 4.08
N GLU A 226 -14.81 50.48 5.16
CA GLU A 226 -13.41 50.15 5.43
C GLU A 226 -13.17 48.65 5.59
N ALA A 227 -14.07 47.92 6.28
CA ALA A 227 -13.98 46.47 6.39
C ALA A 227 -14.10 45.79 5.02
N HIS A 228 -15.06 46.20 4.17
CA HIS A 228 -15.21 45.68 2.81
C HIS A 228 -13.99 46.00 1.93
N VAL A 229 -13.42 47.21 1.99
CA VAL A 229 -12.16 47.56 1.31
C VAL A 229 -11.00 46.71 1.84
N THR A 230 -10.90 46.52 3.15
CA THR A 230 -9.88 45.67 3.80
C THR A 230 -9.98 44.22 3.30
N HIS A 231 -11.19 43.66 3.17
CA HIS A 231 -11.39 42.32 2.62
C HIS A 231 -10.92 42.19 1.16
N ILE A 232 -11.08 43.22 0.32
CA ILE A 232 -10.55 43.22 -1.05
C ILE A 232 -9.03 43.30 -1.04
N VAL A 233 -8.43 44.19 -0.24
CA VAL A 233 -6.96 44.31 -0.13
C VAL A 233 -6.34 43.01 0.40
N ALA A 234 -6.95 42.37 1.40
CA ALA A 234 -6.54 41.08 1.92
C ALA A 234 -6.57 39.97 0.84
N ASP A 235 -7.59 39.99 -0.03
CA ASP A 235 -7.72 39.05 -1.14
C ASP A 235 -6.73 39.32 -2.28
N ILE A 236 -6.39 40.58 -2.55
CA ILE A 236 -5.32 40.98 -3.48
C ILE A 236 -3.97 40.49 -2.95
N ILE A 237 -3.62 40.81 -1.71
CA ILE A 237 -2.34 40.42 -1.08
C ILE A 237 -2.19 38.90 -1.06
N TYR A 238 -3.25 38.16 -0.71
CA TYR A 238 -3.23 36.69 -0.67
C TYR A 238 -3.21 36.02 -2.06
N LYS A 239 -3.48 36.76 -3.14
CA LYS A 239 -3.47 36.25 -4.53
C LYS A 239 -2.26 36.67 -5.35
N ASP A 240 -1.49 37.64 -4.89
CA ASP A 240 -0.30 38.11 -5.58
C ASP A 240 0.77 37.01 -5.65
N ALA A 241 1.20 36.63 -6.86
CA ALA A 241 2.15 35.55 -7.08
C ALA A 241 3.49 35.77 -6.36
N ARG A 242 3.91 37.04 -6.14
CA ARG A 242 5.14 37.40 -5.43
C ARG A 242 4.98 37.15 -3.93
N VAL A 243 3.79 37.43 -3.38
CA VAL A 243 3.47 37.14 -1.97
C VAL A 243 3.33 35.64 -1.73
N LEU A 244 2.73 34.90 -2.67
CA LEU A 244 2.64 33.44 -2.60
C LEU A 244 4.03 32.77 -2.61
N GLU A 245 4.94 33.22 -3.47
CA GLU A 245 6.34 32.74 -3.49
C GLU A 245 7.08 33.13 -2.20
N GLN A 246 6.93 34.37 -1.73
CA GLN A 246 7.54 34.78 -0.46
C GLN A 246 6.98 33.97 0.73
N MET A 247 5.69 33.63 0.74
CA MET A 247 5.10 32.73 1.73
C MET A 247 5.72 31.32 1.69
N ARG A 248 6.07 30.80 0.49
CA ARG A 248 6.75 29.52 0.33
C ARG A 248 8.17 29.58 0.89
N LEU A 249 8.97 30.57 0.49
CA LEU A 249 10.34 30.77 0.99
C LEU A 249 10.37 30.93 2.52
N LEU A 250 9.49 31.77 3.08
CA LEU A 250 9.37 31.96 4.52
C LEU A 250 8.91 30.70 5.26
N LYS A 251 8.03 29.87 4.66
CA LYS A 251 7.63 28.58 5.25
C LYS A 251 8.84 27.67 5.42
N ASP A 252 9.70 27.56 4.42
CA ASP A 252 10.80 26.59 4.42
C ASP A 252 11.98 27.05 5.31
N GLU A 253 12.15 28.37 5.49
CA GLU A 253 12.96 28.94 6.58
C GLU A 253 12.37 28.64 7.98
N THR A 254 11.04 28.59 8.11
CA THR A 254 10.38 28.61 9.42
C THR A 254 10.52 27.30 10.18
N ARG A 255 10.88 27.40 11.46
CA ARG A 255 10.87 26.29 12.41
C ARG A 255 9.59 26.35 13.24
N PHE A 256 8.49 25.89 12.63
CA PHE A 256 7.19 25.76 13.29
C PHE A 256 7.30 24.83 14.51
N THR A 257 6.39 25.02 15.47
CA THR A 257 6.26 24.16 16.65
C THR A 257 4.86 23.60 16.73
N LEU A 258 4.71 22.29 16.92
CA LEU A 258 3.43 21.71 17.33
C LEU A 258 3.26 21.84 18.83
N GLN A 259 2.04 22.14 19.26
CA GLN A 259 1.59 22.07 20.65
C GLN A 259 0.31 21.22 20.71
N SER A 260 0.23 20.34 21.70
CA SER A 260 -0.94 19.52 22.01
C SER A 260 -1.45 19.85 23.42
N THR A 261 -2.78 19.93 23.56
CA THR A 261 -3.46 20.20 24.84
C THR A 261 -4.65 19.26 25.02
N ARG A 262 -4.86 18.71 26.23
CA ARG A 262 -6.06 17.91 26.56
C ARG A 262 -7.35 18.73 26.39
N THR A 263 -8.40 18.14 25.81
CA THR A 263 -9.68 18.82 25.61
C THR A 263 -10.49 18.95 26.91
N LYS A 264 -11.27 20.02 27.05
CA LYS A 264 -12.24 20.16 28.16
C LYS A 264 -13.31 19.05 28.16
N SER A 265 -13.60 18.44 27.01
CA SER A 265 -14.47 17.26 26.89
C SER A 265 -13.85 15.97 27.45
N SER A 266 -12.51 15.86 27.48
CA SER A 266 -11.78 14.73 28.06
C SER A 266 -11.69 14.76 29.60
N LEU A 267 -12.10 15.87 30.22
CA LEU A 267 -12.09 16.06 31.68
C LEU A 267 -13.42 15.70 32.36
N LYS A 268 -14.49 15.42 31.59
CA LYS A 268 -15.78 15.01 32.18
C LYS A 268 -15.74 13.52 32.58
N PRO A 269 -16.17 13.15 33.81
CA PRO A 269 -16.38 11.75 34.17
C PRO A 269 -17.34 11.03 33.21
N LYS A 270 -17.14 9.72 33.01
CA LYS A 270 -18.07 8.86 32.25
C LYS A 270 -19.28 8.43 33.12
N GLU A 271 -19.94 9.40 33.76
CA GLU A 271 -21.26 9.14 34.36
C GLU A 271 -22.30 9.03 33.24
N ASN A 272 -23.11 7.97 33.28
CA ASN A 272 -24.21 7.68 32.35
C ASN A 272 -23.79 7.53 30.86
N ALA A 273 -22.99 6.50 30.58
CA ALA A 273 -22.76 5.99 29.22
C ALA A 273 -23.58 4.71 28.96
N ASP A 274 -24.90 4.83 29.10
CA ASP A 274 -25.85 3.75 28.87
C ASP A 274 -25.97 3.42 27.37
N ASN A 275 -25.72 2.15 27.03
CA ASN A 275 -26.14 1.46 25.80
C ASN A 275 -25.93 2.10 24.39
N LYS A 276 -25.17 1.38 23.54
CA LYS A 276 -25.11 1.42 22.04
C LYS A 276 -24.03 2.25 21.30
N ARG A 277 -22.97 2.77 21.95
CA ARG A 277 -21.71 3.13 21.26
C ARG A 277 -20.44 2.84 22.08
N TYR A 278 -20.18 1.56 22.33
CA TYR A 278 -18.88 1.07 22.79
C TYR A 278 -18.14 0.42 21.62
N GLU A 279 -16.93 0.91 21.33
CA GLU A 279 -15.77 0.19 20.73
C GLU A 279 -14.67 1.18 20.29
N THR A 280 -15.04 2.34 19.74
CA THR A 280 -14.12 3.20 18.97
C THR A 280 -13.53 4.40 19.73
N LYS A 281 -13.25 4.27 21.04
CA LYS A 281 -12.51 5.27 21.81
C LYS A 281 -11.55 4.66 22.83
N SER A 282 -10.27 4.97 22.67
CA SER A 282 -9.19 4.69 23.59
C SER A 282 -9.44 5.33 24.96
N ASP A 283 -8.77 4.83 26.00
CA ASP A 283 -8.72 5.50 27.31
C ASP A 283 -8.02 6.87 27.15
N PRO A 284 -8.59 7.99 27.63
CA PRO A 284 -7.91 9.29 27.63
C PRO A 284 -6.48 9.27 28.19
N GLU A 285 -6.19 8.47 29.23
CA GLU A 285 -4.85 8.42 29.83
C GLU A 285 -3.81 7.74 28.92
N THR A 286 -4.23 7.04 27.85
CA THR A 286 -3.33 6.59 26.76
C THR A 286 -2.54 7.76 26.16
N TYR A 287 -3.13 8.96 26.16
CA TYR A 287 -2.54 10.18 25.60
C TYR A 287 -1.89 11.08 26.65
N LYS A 288 -1.63 10.60 27.87
CA LYS A 288 -1.08 11.39 28.97
C LYS A 288 0.22 12.13 28.62
N LEU A 289 1.09 11.50 27.83
CA LEU A 289 2.33 12.09 27.32
C LEU A 289 2.11 13.27 26.34
N TYR A 290 0.88 13.46 25.85
CA TYR A 290 0.48 14.48 24.87
C TYR A 290 -0.47 15.54 25.43
N PHE A 291 -0.81 15.52 26.74
CA PHE A 291 -1.72 16.49 27.35
C PHE A 291 -1.16 17.91 27.47
N GLU A 292 0.17 18.06 27.61
CA GLU A 292 0.88 19.34 27.71
C GLU A 292 2.17 19.32 26.86
N TRP A 293 2.07 18.75 25.66
CA TRP A 293 3.23 18.45 24.82
C TRP A 293 3.51 19.56 23.80
N LYS A 294 4.80 19.87 23.58
CA LYS A 294 5.27 20.89 22.65
C LYS A 294 6.58 20.46 22.00
N CYS A 295 6.67 20.51 20.67
CA CYS A 295 7.85 20.04 19.94
C CYS A 295 8.07 20.82 18.62
N PRO A 296 9.30 21.27 18.32
CA PRO A 296 9.64 21.80 16.99
C PRO A 296 9.41 20.73 15.92
N THR A 297 8.80 21.13 14.80
CA THR A 297 8.27 20.20 13.78
C THR A 297 9.29 19.21 13.20
N HIS A 298 10.57 19.57 13.15
CA HIS A 298 11.67 18.71 12.68
C HIS A 298 12.13 17.63 13.69
N PHE A 299 11.68 17.70 14.95
CA PHE A 299 11.91 16.66 15.96
C PHE A 299 10.68 15.76 16.21
N VAL A 300 9.56 16.03 15.53
CA VAL A 300 8.32 15.25 15.70
C VAL A 300 8.45 13.90 15.01
N LYS A 301 8.42 12.82 15.80
CA LYS A 301 8.57 11.46 15.27
C LYS A 301 7.27 10.97 14.62
N PRO A 302 7.33 10.16 13.54
CA PRO A 302 6.17 9.56 12.88
C PRO A 302 5.10 8.97 13.81
N HIS A 303 5.48 8.17 14.82
CA HIS A 303 4.53 7.60 15.77
C HIS A 303 3.87 8.63 16.69
N GLN A 304 4.55 9.74 17.03
CA GLN A 304 3.96 10.83 17.80
C GLN A 304 2.91 11.55 16.95
N MET A 305 3.23 11.78 15.68
CA MET A 305 2.36 12.43 14.69
C MET A 305 1.06 11.61 14.49
N LEU A 306 1.14 10.28 14.41
CA LEU A 306 -0.03 9.39 14.37
C LEU A 306 -0.85 9.44 15.67
N ALA A 307 -0.20 9.32 16.83
CA ALA A 307 -0.88 9.38 18.13
C ALA A 307 -1.59 10.73 18.36
N LEU A 308 -0.99 11.84 17.92
CA LEU A 308 -1.58 13.18 17.98
C LEU A 308 -2.82 13.31 17.09
N ASN A 309 -2.81 12.69 15.89
CA ASN A 309 -3.99 12.67 15.02
C ASN A 309 -5.11 11.83 15.64
N ARG A 310 -4.84 10.58 16.05
CA ARG A 310 -5.84 9.72 16.68
C ARG A 310 -6.47 10.37 17.92
N GLY A 311 -5.65 10.99 18.77
CA GLY A 311 -6.14 11.70 19.96
C GLY A 311 -6.97 12.96 19.64
N GLU A 312 -6.72 13.63 18.51
CA GLU A 312 -7.54 14.74 18.02
C GLU A 312 -8.87 14.25 17.43
N ASP A 313 -8.87 13.19 16.62
CA ASP A 313 -10.07 12.57 16.04
C ASP A 313 -10.99 11.94 17.11
N GLU A 314 -10.41 11.28 18.13
CA GLU A 314 -11.14 10.82 19.32
C GLU A 314 -11.62 11.97 20.23
N LYS A 315 -11.23 13.23 19.93
CA LYS A 315 -11.57 14.46 20.65
C LYS A 315 -11.02 14.52 22.08
N ILE A 316 -9.89 13.86 22.31
CA ILE A 316 -9.15 13.83 23.58
C ILE A 316 -8.08 14.93 23.62
N LEU A 317 -7.48 15.24 22.47
CA LEU A 317 -6.47 16.28 22.28
C LEU A 317 -6.99 17.41 21.37
N THR A 318 -6.26 18.52 21.37
CA THR A 318 -6.30 19.54 20.33
C THR A 318 -4.87 19.96 20.00
N VAL A 319 -4.53 19.92 18.72
CA VAL A 319 -3.18 20.13 18.20
C VAL A 319 -3.13 21.43 17.41
N LYS A 320 -2.13 22.27 17.71
CA LYS A 320 -1.96 23.59 17.10
C LYS A 320 -0.56 23.74 16.52
N VAL A 321 -0.48 24.39 15.36
CA VAL A 321 0.79 24.86 14.79
C VAL A 321 1.04 26.29 15.30
N ILE A 322 2.14 26.47 16.02
CA ILE A 322 2.65 27.78 16.41
C ILE A 322 3.53 28.29 15.26
N VAL A 323 3.14 29.44 14.70
CA VAL A 323 3.92 30.21 13.72
C VAL A 323 4.65 31.33 14.48
N PRO A 324 5.98 31.49 14.37
CA PRO A 324 6.72 32.58 15.01
C PRO A 324 6.33 33.96 14.48
N ASP A 325 6.32 34.98 15.34
CA ASP A 325 5.88 36.35 14.97
C ASP A 325 6.79 37.00 13.91
N TRP A 326 8.06 36.58 13.82
CA TRP A 326 8.96 37.06 12.77
C TRP A 326 8.51 36.69 11.36
N TYR A 327 7.70 35.63 11.18
CA TYR A 327 7.10 35.29 9.89
C TYR A 327 6.21 36.43 9.38
N TYR A 328 5.30 36.91 10.24
CA TYR A 328 4.45 38.06 9.94
C TYR A 328 5.30 39.30 9.69
N ASN A 329 6.30 39.57 10.54
CA ASN A 329 7.15 40.76 10.40
C ASN A 329 8.00 40.77 9.12
N LYS A 330 8.50 39.61 8.65
CA LYS A 330 9.16 39.50 7.32
C LYS A 330 8.15 39.69 6.18
N LEU A 331 6.96 39.11 6.27
CA LEU A 331 5.93 39.21 5.24
C LEU A 331 5.35 40.63 5.13
N GLU A 332 5.18 41.35 6.24
CA GLU A 332 4.75 42.75 6.26
C GLU A 332 5.78 43.64 5.56
N ARG A 333 7.07 43.50 5.88
CA ARG A 333 8.16 44.24 5.20
C ARG A 333 8.19 43.99 3.69
N PHE A 334 7.89 42.78 3.25
CA PHE A 334 7.79 42.44 1.84
C PHE A 334 6.55 43.06 1.17
N CYS A 335 5.36 42.96 1.79
CA CYS A 335 4.16 43.60 1.24
C CYS A 335 4.30 45.14 1.17
N LEU A 336 5.00 45.74 2.13
CA LEU A 336 5.31 47.18 2.16
C LEU A 336 6.32 47.63 1.07
N SER A 337 7.03 46.73 0.39
CA SER A 337 7.84 47.08 -0.78
C SER A 337 7.10 46.89 -2.12
N LEU A 338 5.95 46.20 -2.12
CA LEU A 338 5.14 45.97 -3.31
C LEU A 338 4.06 47.06 -3.55
N TRP A 339 3.55 47.68 -2.49
CA TRP A 339 2.44 48.64 -2.56
C TRP A 339 2.70 49.91 -1.73
N LYS A 340 2.19 51.05 -2.22
CA LYS A 340 2.53 52.38 -1.68
C LYS A 340 1.83 52.74 -0.37
N SER A 341 0.65 52.19 -0.07
CA SER A 341 -0.11 52.56 1.14
C SER A 341 0.17 51.65 2.32
N SER A 342 1.01 52.11 3.25
CA SER A 342 1.30 51.40 4.50
C SER A 342 0.04 51.11 5.35
N HIS A 343 -0.97 51.97 5.33
CA HIS A 343 -2.22 51.75 6.07
C HIS A 343 -3.00 50.54 5.53
N TRP A 344 -3.30 50.54 4.23
CA TRP A 344 -4.07 49.47 3.60
C TRP A 344 -3.30 48.15 3.51
N VAL A 345 -1.97 48.19 3.29
CA VAL A 345 -1.13 47.00 3.40
C VAL A 345 -1.23 46.38 4.79
N LYS A 346 -1.12 47.17 5.88
CA LYS A 346 -1.17 46.62 7.24
C LYS A 346 -2.55 46.07 7.61
N LYS A 347 -3.64 46.80 7.33
CA LYS A 347 -5.01 46.29 7.58
C LYS A 347 -5.30 45.04 6.76
N GLY A 348 -5.05 45.07 5.46
CA GLY A 348 -5.29 43.95 4.55
C GLY A 348 -4.43 42.72 4.86
N LEU A 349 -3.14 42.90 5.18
CA LEU A 349 -2.26 41.79 5.57
C LEU A 349 -2.64 41.23 6.94
N THR A 350 -3.12 42.04 7.90
CA THR A 350 -3.57 41.54 9.21
C THR A 350 -4.77 40.59 9.04
N ASP A 351 -5.79 40.99 8.27
CA ASP A 351 -6.93 40.14 7.95
C ASP A 351 -6.51 38.90 7.13
N ALA A 352 -5.75 39.08 6.04
CA ALA A 352 -5.24 37.97 5.24
C ALA A 352 -4.42 36.97 6.07
N TYR A 353 -3.60 37.46 7.01
CA TYR A 353 -2.77 36.61 7.86
C TYR A 353 -3.61 35.80 8.85
N ALA A 354 -4.54 36.45 9.55
CA ALA A 354 -5.41 35.80 10.52
C ALA A 354 -6.38 34.80 9.87
N ARG A 355 -6.99 35.18 8.74
CA ARG A 355 -8.12 34.49 8.11
C ARG A 355 -7.73 33.49 7.01
N LEU A 356 -6.61 33.70 6.32
CA LEU A 356 -6.22 32.93 5.13
C LEU A 356 -4.85 32.24 5.30
N ILE A 357 -3.80 33.01 5.58
CA ILE A 357 -2.40 32.53 5.56
C ILE A 357 -2.09 31.64 6.75
N LYS A 358 -2.36 32.08 7.99
CA LYS A 358 -2.08 31.26 9.20
C LYS A 358 -2.90 29.96 9.23
N PRO A 359 -4.18 29.92 8.81
CA PRO A 359 -4.93 28.66 8.62
C PRO A 359 -4.42 27.82 7.44
N TRP A 360 -3.83 28.40 6.39
CA TRP A 360 -3.16 27.63 5.33
C TRP A 360 -1.85 27.00 5.82
N LEU A 361 -0.94 27.78 6.41
CA LEU A 361 0.32 27.29 7.01
C LEU A 361 0.07 26.15 7.99
N SER A 362 -0.93 26.31 8.87
CA SER A 362 -1.28 25.30 9.87
C SER A 362 -1.71 23.97 9.24
N ARG A 363 -2.55 24.02 8.19
CA ARG A 363 -2.96 22.83 7.43
C ARG A 363 -1.80 22.21 6.66
N GLN A 364 -0.98 23.04 6.01
CA GLN A 364 0.16 22.57 5.21
C GLN A 364 1.18 21.82 6.08
N VAL A 365 1.58 22.41 7.21
CA VAL A 365 2.51 21.79 8.18
C VAL A 365 1.93 20.50 8.78
N ARG A 366 0.63 20.47 9.15
CA ARG A 366 -0.03 19.24 9.63
C ARG A 366 -0.09 18.18 8.52
N SER A 367 -0.32 18.56 7.27
CA SER A 367 -0.39 17.66 6.12
C SER A 367 0.98 17.06 5.76
N GLU A 368 2.05 17.86 5.75
CA GLU A 368 3.41 17.42 5.48
C GLU A 368 3.87 16.39 6.54
N LEU A 369 3.69 16.70 7.82
CA LEU A 369 4.04 15.79 8.91
C LEU A 369 3.17 14.51 8.92
N THR A 370 1.87 14.63 8.64
CA THR A 370 0.97 13.47 8.53
C THR A 370 1.35 12.58 7.35
N SER A 371 1.68 13.15 6.19
CA SER A 371 2.11 12.39 5.01
C SER A 371 3.44 11.66 5.24
N ALA A 372 4.43 12.31 5.87
CA ALA A 372 5.67 11.67 6.27
C ALA A 372 5.43 10.54 7.29
N ALA A 373 4.55 10.76 8.27
CA ALA A 373 4.19 9.75 9.25
C ALA A 373 3.47 8.54 8.63
N HIS A 374 2.63 8.76 7.61
CA HIS A 374 1.98 7.70 6.87
C HIS A 374 2.97 6.90 6.03
N LYS A 375 3.95 7.53 5.36
CA LYS A 375 4.98 6.83 4.59
C LYS A 375 5.81 5.90 5.49
N GLU A 376 6.25 6.37 6.65
CA GLU A 376 7.03 5.57 7.60
C GLU A 376 6.21 4.43 8.22
N ALA A 377 4.94 4.68 8.56
CA ALA A 377 4.04 3.65 9.06
C ALA A 377 3.81 2.56 8.02
N VAL A 378 3.51 2.93 6.78
CA VAL A 378 3.37 1.98 5.66
C VAL A 378 4.66 1.18 5.47
N LYS A 379 5.84 1.83 5.43
CA LYS A 379 7.15 1.15 5.32
C LYS A 379 7.41 0.16 6.47
N THR A 380 6.96 0.48 7.68
CA THR A 380 7.01 -0.44 8.83
C THR A 380 6.07 -1.63 8.63
N PHE A 381 4.83 -1.37 8.22
CA PHE A 381 3.78 -2.39 8.05
C PHE A 381 4.08 -3.36 6.89
N THR A 382 4.64 -2.86 5.77
CA THR A 382 5.11 -3.69 4.66
C THR A 382 6.27 -4.59 5.09
N SER A 383 7.26 -4.04 5.81
CA SER A 383 8.40 -4.79 6.35
C SER A 383 7.99 -5.88 7.36
N ASN A 384 6.95 -5.62 8.17
CA ASN A 384 6.41 -6.60 9.10
C ASN A 384 5.65 -7.72 8.37
N LEU A 385 4.82 -7.37 7.39
CA LEU A 385 4.10 -8.32 6.56
C LEU A 385 5.07 -9.24 5.80
N GLU A 386 6.11 -8.69 5.19
CA GLU A 386 7.12 -9.47 4.46
C GLU A 386 7.80 -10.51 5.37
N LYS A 387 8.17 -10.14 6.61
CA LYS A 387 8.75 -11.09 7.58
C LYS A 387 7.79 -12.24 7.95
N TYR A 388 6.49 -11.97 8.08
CA TYR A 388 5.49 -13.01 8.32
C TYR A 388 5.35 -13.94 7.12
N LEU A 389 5.28 -13.39 5.91
CA LEU A 389 5.18 -14.16 4.66
C LEU A 389 6.46 -14.97 4.36
N LEU A 390 7.62 -14.45 4.73
CA LEU A 390 8.94 -15.09 4.63
C LEU A 390 9.36 -15.81 5.91
N THR A 391 8.43 -16.28 6.74
CA THR A 391 8.80 -17.23 7.81
C THR A 391 9.15 -18.59 7.19
N GLU A 392 10.15 -19.28 7.75
CA GLU A 392 10.65 -20.56 7.22
C GLU A 392 9.61 -21.71 7.38
N PRO A 393 9.25 -22.45 6.31
CA PRO A 393 8.22 -23.49 6.37
C PRO A 393 8.73 -24.82 6.94
N VAL A 394 8.14 -25.32 8.03
CA VAL A 394 8.57 -26.54 8.71
C VAL A 394 7.88 -27.79 8.13
N LYS A 395 8.38 -28.23 6.98
CA LYS A 395 7.79 -29.33 6.19
C LYS A 395 8.08 -30.73 6.74
N GLY A 396 7.24 -31.70 6.38
CA GLY A 396 7.46 -33.12 6.62
C GLY A 396 7.15 -33.63 8.04
N ARG A 397 6.56 -32.79 8.90
CA ARG A 397 6.17 -33.13 10.28
C ARG A 397 4.66 -33.17 10.46
N ARG A 398 4.18 -33.98 11.41
CA ARG A 398 2.81 -33.85 11.94
C ARG A 398 2.75 -32.75 12.98
N ILE A 399 1.79 -31.83 12.87
CA ILE A 399 1.76 -30.57 13.64
C ILE A 399 0.41 -30.42 14.35
N ALA A 400 0.44 -30.06 15.64
CA ALA A 400 -0.76 -29.60 16.35
C ALA A 400 -0.75 -28.07 16.46
N GLY A 401 -1.77 -27.42 15.92
CA GLY A 401 -2.03 -25.99 16.11
C GLY A 401 -2.92 -25.77 17.32
N LEU A 402 -2.50 -24.88 18.22
CA LEU A 402 -3.21 -24.49 19.43
C LEU A 402 -3.63 -23.02 19.30
N ASP A 403 -4.94 -22.76 19.39
CA ASP A 403 -5.59 -21.45 19.40
C ASP A 403 -6.02 -21.10 20.84
N PRO A 404 -5.22 -20.33 21.60
CA PRO A 404 -5.40 -20.19 23.05
C PRO A 404 -6.68 -19.47 23.47
N GLY A 405 -7.05 -19.62 24.74
CA GLY A 405 -8.17 -18.88 25.28
C GLY A 405 -8.52 -19.24 26.73
N PHE A 406 -9.14 -18.29 27.42
CA PHE A 406 -9.64 -18.46 28.78
C PHE A 406 -11.02 -19.15 28.78
N LYS A 407 -12.12 -18.37 28.88
CA LYS A 407 -13.48 -18.90 29.04
C LYS A 407 -13.95 -19.80 27.88
N ALA A 408 -13.48 -19.53 26.66
CA ALA A 408 -13.83 -20.28 25.45
C ALA A 408 -12.91 -21.50 25.18
N GLY A 409 -12.02 -21.82 26.11
CA GLY A 409 -11.03 -22.90 25.95
C GLY A 409 -9.93 -22.59 24.93
N CYS A 410 -8.94 -23.48 24.90
CA CYS A 410 -7.91 -23.56 23.88
C CYS A 410 -8.39 -24.58 22.82
N LYS A 411 -8.34 -24.23 21.53
CA LYS A 411 -8.74 -25.13 20.44
C LYS A 411 -7.52 -25.79 19.84
N VAL A 412 -7.63 -27.06 19.52
CA VAL A 412 -6.56 -27.92 19.03
C VAL A 412 -6.98 -28.42 17.65
N GLY A 413 -6.13 -28.23 16.64
CA GLY A 413 -6.29 -28.79 15.31
C GLY A 413 -5.01 -29.51 14.89
N ILE A 414 -5.10 -30.79 14.51
CA ILE A 414 -3.95 -31.62 14.16
C ILE A 414 -3.91 -31.82 12.65
N ILE A 415 -2.75 -31.57 12.04
CA ILE A 415 -2.51 -31.82 10.62
C ILE A 415 -1.42 -32.86 10.39
N ASP A 416 -1.52 -33.56 9.26
CA ASP A 416 -0.47 -34.43 8.76
C ASP A 416 0.69 -33.65 8.09
N LYS A 417 1.66 -34.41 7.56
CA LYS A 417 2.85 -33.87 6.89
C LYS A 417 2.58 -33.08 5.60
N ASP A 418 1.37 -33.21 5.02
CA ASP A 418 0.95 -32.57 3.78
C ASP A 418 -0.12 -31.47 4.01
N GLY A 419 -0.54 -31.27 5.27
CA GLY A 419 -1.49 -30.23 5.68
C GLY A 419 -2.95 -30.67 5.76
N GLN A 420 -3.23 -31.97 5.67
CA GLN A 420 -4.57 -32.54 5.82
C GLN A 420 -4.99 -32.61 7.28
N ASN A 421 -6.27 -32.35 7.56
CA ASN A 421 -6.84 -32.43 8.91
C ASN A 421 -6.93 -33.89 9.39
N LEU A 422 -6.41 -34.18 10.58
CA LEU A 422 -6.46 -35.49 11.24
C LEU A 422 -7.41 -35.55 12.43
N ASP A 423 -7.56 -34.44 13.16
CA ASP A 423 -8.39 -34.34 14.38
C ASP A 423 -8.55 -32.87 14.78
N ALA A 424 -9.65 -32.53 15.45
CA ALA A 424 -9.82 -31.22 16.06
C ALA A 424 -10.77 -31.25 17.26
N CYS A 425 -10.42 -30.54 18.33
CA CYS A 425 -11.25 -30.43 19.54
C CYS A 425 -10.99 -29.14 20.33
N THR A 426 -11.82 -28.88 21.33
CA THR A 426 -11.56 -27.84 22.34
C THR A 426 -11.15 -28.49 23.66
N ILE A 427 -10.14 -27.94 24.31
CA ILE A 427 -9.68 -28.29 25.66
C ILE A 427 -9.83 -27.07 26.59
N HIS A 428 -9.95 -27.30 27.90
CA HIS A 428 -10.07 -26.24 28.90
C HIS A 428 -8.95 -26.35 29.95
N PRO A 429 -7.73 -25.86 29.66
CA PRO A 429 -6.59 -25.96 30.57
C PRO A 429 -6.83 -25.27 31.91
N ASN A 430 -6.51 -25.95 33.01
CA ASN A 430 -6.57 -25.33 34.33
C ASN A 430 -5.26 -24.58 34.62
N PHE A 431 -5.16 -23.33 34.14
CA PHE A 431 -3.99 -22.45 34.35
C PHE A 431 -3.62 -22.17 35.82
N LYS A 432 -4.41 -22.62 36.80
CA LYS A 432 -4.13 -22.49 38.25
C LYS A 432 -3.63 -23.79 38.89
N SER A 433 -3.66 -24.92 38.19
CA SER A 433 -3.25 -26.22 38.73
C SER A 433 -1.86 -26.62 38.21
N SER A 434 -1.06 -27.20 39.09
CA SER A 434 -0.01 -28.14 38.70
C SER A 434 -0.57 -29.58 38.64
N HIS A 435 0.23 -30.50 38.09
CA HIS A 435 0.04 -31.96 38.09
C HIS A 435 -0.98 -32.57 37.11
N ASN A 436 -0.73 -33.86 36.82
CA ASN A 436 -1.38 -34.71 35.81
C ASN A 436 -2.90 -34.92 35.98
N GLU A 437 -3.51 -34.33 37.01
CA GLU A 437 -4.93 -34.47 37.30
C GLU A 437 -5.81 -33.64 36.34
N ASP A 438 -5.25 -32.62 35.68
CA ASP A 438 -5.99 -31.81 34.69
C ASP A 438 -6.55 -32.71 33.56
N PRO A 439 -7.89 -32.76 33.35
CA PRO A 439 -8.48 -33.50 32.24
C PRO A 439 -8.03 -33.00 30.87
N ALA A 440 -7.75 -31.70 30.72
CA ALA A 440 -7.27 -31.12 29.47
C ALA A 440 -5.85 -31.60 29.13
N PHE A 441 -5.00 -31.86 30.13
CA PHE A 441 -3.67 -32.42 29.92
C PHE A 441 -3.78 -33.85 29.39
N ARG A 442 -4.60 -34.69 30.04
CA ARG A 442 -4.82 -36.08 29.63
C ARG A 442 -5.46 -36.17 28.24
N GLN A 443 -6.44 -35.32 27.93
CA GLN A 443 -7.05 -35.22 26.60
C GLN A 443 -6.02 -34.81 25.53
N LEU A 444 -5.20 -33.79 25.80
CA LEU A 444 -4.18 -33.32 24.85
C LEU A 444 -3.07 -34.36 24.64
N LYS A 445 -2.52 -34.96 25.71
CA LYS A 445 -1.46 -35.98 25.60
C LYS A 445 -1.93 -37.18 24.77
N ASN A 446 -3.13 -37.71 25.05
CA ASN A 446 -3.71 -38.81 24.27
C ASN A 446 -3.85 -38.47 22.77
N LEU A 447 -4.19 -37.22 22.43
CA LEU A 447 -4.30 -36.79 21.02
C LEU A 447 -2.93 -36.61 20.34
N LEU A 448 -1.94 -36.06 21.05
CA LEU A 448 -0.57 -35.90 20.55
C LEU A 448 0.08 -37.27 20.29
N GLU A 449 -0.12 -38.23 21.20
CA GLU A 449 0.35 -39.62 21.07
C GLU A 449 -0.37 -40.38 19.94
N LYS A 450 -1.72 -40.38 19.95
CA LYS A 450 -2.58 -41.02 18.92
C LYS A 450 -2.15 -40.67 17.49
N HIS A 451 -1.81 -39.41 17.27
CA HIS A 451 -1.42 -38.90 15.95
C HIS A 451 0.09 -38.80 15.74
N GLY A 452 0.92 -39.11 16.72
CA GLY A 452 2.39 -39.00 16.62
C GLY A 452 2.84 -37.59 16.23
N VAL A 453 2.38 -36.57 16.97
CA VAL A 453 2.69 -35.16 16.70
C VAL A 453 4.16 -34.85 17.04
N GLN A 454 4.81 -34.08 16.17
CA GLN A 454 6.26 -33.81 16.22
C GLN A 454 6.61 -32.32 16.37
N LEU A 455 5.59 -31.47 16.45
CA LEU A 455 5.69 -30.01 16.56
C LEU A 455 4.36 -29.42 17.03
N ILE A 456 4.41 -28.42 17.91
CA ILE A 456 3.25 -27.63 18.32
C ILE A 456 3.40 -26.20 17.78
N GLY A 457 2.38 -25.69 17.10
CA GLY A 457 2.24 -24.28 16.77
C GLY A 457 1.29 -23.60 17.76
N LEU A 458 1.74 -22.58 18.48
CA LEU A 458 0.96 -21.89 19.51
C LEU A 458 0.60 -20.47 19.07
N GLY A 459 -0.69 -20.14 19.03
CA GLY A 459 -1.18 -18.79 18.71
C GLY A 459 -0.69 -17.73 19.69
N ASN A 460 -0.18 -16.61 19.18
CA ASN A 460 0.54 -15.59 19.96
C ASN A 460 -0.33 -14.60 20.77
N GLY A 461 -1.65 -14.78 20.84
CA GLY A 461 -2.57 -13.82 21.45
C GLY A 461 -3.10 -14.24 22.83
N THR A 462 -4.43 -14.32 22.95
CA THR A 462 -5.10 -14.29 24.26
C THR A 462 -4.92 -15.61 25.03
N ALA A 463 -4.27 -15.56 26.19
CA ALA A 463 -3.85 -16.72 26.98
C ALA A 463 -2.65 -17.53 26.41
N CYS A 464 -1.88 -16.95 25.46
CA CYS A 464 -0.68 -17.60 24.91
C CYS A 464 0.34 -17.97 26.00
N ARG A 465 0.73 -17.01 26.86
CA ARG A 465 1.76 -17.21 27.90
C ARG A 465 1.32 -18.21 28.96
N GLU A 466 0.04 -18.18 29.30
CA GLU A 466 -0.60 -19.09 30.25
C GLU A 466 -0.66 -20.52 29.69
N THR A 467 -0.93 -20.66 28.40
CA THR A 467 -0.91 -21.95 27.68
C THR A 467 0.50 -22.49 27.51
N GLU A 468 1.47 -21.64 27.14
CA GLU A 468 2.91 -21.98 27.08
C GLU A 468 3.42 -22.48 28.44
N SER A 469 3.08 -21.76 29.52
CA SER A 469 3.43 -22.13 30.89
C SER A 469 2.78 -23.46 31.32
N TRP A 470 1.52 -23.68 30.95
CA TRP A 470 0.80 -24.94 31.25
C TRP A 470 1.36 -26.13 30.45
N LEU A 471 1.72 -25.95 29.17
CA LEU A 471 2.41 -26.96 28.36
C LEU A 471 3.77 -27.34 28.96
N LYS A 472 4.51 -26.36 29.48
CA LYS A 472 5.80 -26.59 30.16
C LYS A 472 5.65 -27.30 31.50
N ASN A 473 4.71 -26.84 32.34
CA ASN A 473 4.46 -27.43 33.67
C ASN A 473 3.99 -28.90 33.60
N ASN A 474 3.35 -29.29 32.49
CA ASN A 474 2.95 -30.68 32.21
C ASN A 474 3.96 -31.44 31.33
N SER A 475 5.20 -30.95 31.18
CA SER A 475 6.32 -31.55 30.43
C SER A 475 6.10 -31.78 28.92
N ILE A 476 4.98 -31.37 28.33
CA ILE A 476 4.71 -31.53 26.88
C ILE A 476 5.79 -30.82 26.05
N SER A 477 6.22 -29.63 26.47
CA SER A 477 7.28 -28.86 25.76
C SER A 477 8.66 -29.52 25.81
N SER A 478 8.86 -30.54 26.66
CA SER A 478 10.11 -31.30 26.77
C SER A 478 10.13 -32.49 25.81
N GLU A 479 8.96 -33.03 25.46
CA GLU A 479 8.78 -34.13 24.51
C GLU A 479 8.59 -33.60 23.07
N ILE A 480 7.83 -32.51 22.90
CA ILE A 480 7.44 -31.95 21.61
C ILE A 480 7.79 -30.45 21.56
N PRO A 481 8.60 -29.99 20.58
CA PRO A 481 8.98 -28.57 20.46
C PRO A 481 7.78 -27.68 20.11
N ILE A 482 7.78 -26.46 20.67
CA ILE A 482 6.75 -25.44 20.45
C ILE A 482 7.33 -24.29 19.61
N VAL A 483 6.58 -23.84 18.60
CA VAL A 483 6.80 -22.63 17.80
C VAL A 483 5.67 -21.64 18.10
N ILE A 484 6.02 -20.38 18.32
CA ILE A 484 5.06 -19.28 18.49
C ILE A 484 4.64 -18.76 17.12
N VAL A 485 3.34 -18.67 16.87
CA VAL A 485 2.73 -18.39 15.57
C VAL A 485 1.86 -17.14 15.65
N PRO A 486 1.98 -16.18 14.71
CA PRO A 486 1.01 -15.09 14.59
C PRO A 486 -0.40 -15.65 14.37
N GLU A 487 -1.34 -15.44 15.30
CA GLU A 487 -2.74 -15.86 15.16
C GLU A 487 -3.58 -14.84 14.36
N GLN A 488 -3.04 -13.65 14.11
CA GLN A 488 -3.79 -12.53 13.54
C GLN A 488 -4.40 -12.92 12.17
N GLY A 489 -5.71 -12.69 12.04
CA GLY A 489 -6.49 -13.08 10.86
C GLY A 489 -6.93 -14.56 10.82
N ALA A 490 -6.54 -15.45 11.74
CA ALA A 490 -6.98 -16.84 11.75
C ALA A 490 -8.51 -16.99 11.98
N SER A 491 -9.07 -16.16 12.86
CA SER A 491 -10.52 -16.06 13.11
C SER A 491 -11.30 -15.44 11.94
N ILE A 492 -10.63 -14.64 11.10
CA ILE A 492 -11.21 -14.06 9.87
C ILE A 492 -11.10 -15.05 8.71
N TYR A 493 -10.05 -15.88 8.70
CA TYR A 493 -9.93 -17.00 7.78
C TYR A 493 -11.03 -18.04 8.03
N SER A 494 -11.26 -18.45 9.27
CA SER A 494 -12.15 -19.58 9.56
C SER A 494 -13.63 -19.36 9.19
N ILE A 495 -14.10 -18.12 9.19
CA ILE A 495 -15.44 -17.74 8.70
C ILE A 495 -15.48 -17.44 7.19
N SER A 496 -14.37 -17.56 6.48
CA SER A 496 -14.27 -17.21 5.06
C SER A 496 -14.88 -18.28 4.13
N LYS A 497 -15.24 -17.85 2.92
CA LYS A 497 -15.68 -18.74 1.84
C LYS A 497 -14.58 -19.69 1.33
N GLU A 498 -13.32 -19.50 1.72
CA GLU A 498 -12.24 -20.41 1.36
C GLU A 498 -12.12 -21.53 2.40
N ALA A 499 -12.09 -21.16 3.69
CA ALA A 499 -12.18 -22.10 4.80
C ALA A 499 -13.41 -23.02 4.71
N GLN A 500 -14.57 -22.49 4.33
CA GLN A 500 -15.80 -23.29 4.15
C GLN A 500 -15.74 -24.31 3.00
N LYS A 501 -14.83 -24.14 2.03
CA LYS A 501 -14.56 -25.15 0.98
C LYS A 501 -13.53 -26.18 1.45
N GLU A 502 -12.50 -25.73 2.16
CA GLU A 502 -11.42 -26.59 2.66
C GLU A 502 -11.86 -27.48 3.82
N HIS A 503 -12.79 -27.01 4.67
CA HIS A 503 -13.30 -27.71 5.85
C HIS A 503 -14.84 -27.66 5.93
N PRO A 504 -15.58 -28.32 5.01
CA PRO A 504 -17.03 -28.25 4.97
C PRO A 504 -17.68 -28.78 6.27
N GLY A 505 -18.49 -27.95 6.92
CA GLY A 505 -19.25 -28.34 8.12
C GLY A 505 -18.47 -28.34 9.44
N LEU A 506 -17.18 -27.98 9.45
CA LEU A 506 -16.39 -27.86 10.67
C LEU A 506 -16.65 -26.53 11.40
N ASP A 507 -16.55 -26.51 12.73
CA ASP A 507 -16.68 -25.30 13.54
C ASP A 507 -15.55 -24.28 13.21
N PRO A 508 -15.87 -23.00 12.90
CA PRO A 508 -14.87 -21.96 12.69
C PRO A 508 -13.83 -21.80 13.83
N ASN A 509 -14.16 -22.15 15.07
CA ASN A 509 -13.24 -22.12 16.20
C ASN A 509 -12.19 -23.27 16.15
N LEU A 510 -12.47 -24.33 15.40
CA LEU A 510 -11.53 -25.43 15.16
C LEU A 510 -10.71 -25.18 13.88
N ILE A 511 -11.30 -24.51 12.88
CA ILE A 511 -10.58 -24.10 11.66
C ILE A 511 -9.48 -23.06 11.95
N SER A 512 -9.65 -22.17 12.94
CA SER A 512 -8.59 -21.23 13.34
C SER A 512 -7.33 -21.96 13.84
N ALA A 513 -7.49 -22.97 14.70
CA ALA A 513 -6.42 -23.84 15.18
C ALA A 513 -5.75 -24.63 14.05
N LEU A 514 -6.51 -25.16 13.09
CA LEU A 514 -5.96 -25.79 11.88
C LEU A 514 -5.16 -24.80 11.02
N SER A 515 -5.57 -23.53 10.95
CA SER A 515 -4.77 -22.50 10.26
C SER A 515 -3.48 -22.17 11.02
N ILE A 516 -3.48 -22.20 12.36
CA ILE A 516 -2.26 -22.04 13.17
C ILE A 516 -1.28 -23.19 12.88
N ALA A 517 -1.76 -24.43 12.79
CA ALA A 517 -0.93 -25.58 12.41
C ALA A 517 -0.34 -25.39 11.00
N ARG A 518 -1.16 -24.98 10.02
CA ARG A 518 -0.75 -24.78 8.63
C ARG A 518 0.19 -23.60 8.43
N ARG A 519 0.06 -22.52 9.23
CA ARG A 519 1.02 -21.42 9.29
C ARG A 519 2.42 -21.85 9.73
N VAL A 520 2.60 -23.02 10.35
CA VAL A 520 3.92 -23.60 10.64
C VAL A 520 4.43 -24.46 9.47
N LEU A 521 3.53 -25.17 8.78
CA LEU A 521 3.84 -26.00 7.61
C LEU A 521 4.23 -25.17 6.37
N ASP A 522 3.46 -24.14 6.08
CA ASP A 522 3.65 -23.19 4.96
C ASP A 522 3.07 -21.80 5.36
N PRO A 523 3.89 -20.93 5.98
CA PRO A 523 3.47 -19.59 6.38
C PRO A 523 2.92 -18.78 5.19
N LEU A 524 3.63 -18.82 4.05
CA LEU A 524 3.25 -18.08 2.84
C LEU A 524 1.90 -18.58 2.28
N GLY A 525 1.75 -19.89 2.12
CA GLY A 525 0.56 -20.52 1.55
C GLY A 525 -0.72 -20.33 2.37
N GLU A 526 -0.63 -20.26 3.70
CA GLU A 526 -1.80 -20.06 4.58
C GLU A 526 -2.09 -18.57 4.83
N LEU A 527 -1.08 -17.71 5.02
CA LEU A 527 -1.30 -16.28 5.33
C LEU A 527 -1.98 -15.51 4.18
N ILE A 528 -1.64 -15.78 2.92
CA ILE A 528 -2.20 -15.07 1.75
C ILE A 528 -3.68 -15.41 1.43
N LYS A 529 -4.26 -16.39 2.14
CA LYS A 529 -5.71 -16.66 2.13
C LYS A 529 -6.49 -15.52 2.79
N VAL A 530 -5.86 -14.78 3.70
CA VAL A 530 -6.42 -13.63 4.41
C VAL A 530 -6.13 -12.33 3.64
N ASP A 531 -6.99 -11.33 3.82
CA ASP A 531 -6.68 -9.95 3.43
C ASP A 531 -5.52 -9.40 4.30
N PRO A 532 -4.41 -8.93 3.72
CA PRO A 532 -3.22 -8.53 4.47
C PRO A 532 -3.44 -7.53 5.60
N LYS A 533 -4.43 -6.63 5.49
CA LYS A 533 -4.74 -5.65 6.57
C LYS A 533 -5.28 -6.30 7.85
N HIS A 534 -5.69 -7.57 7.78
CA HIS A 534 -6.16 -8.35 8.92
C HIS A 534 -5.05 -9.21 9.57
N LEU A 535 -3.83 -9.20 9.02
CA LEU A 535 -2.67 -9.93 9.56
C LEU A 535 -1.93 -9.16 10.69
N GLY A 536 -2.49 -8.03 11.17
CA GLY A 536 -1.97 -7.30 12.32
C GLY A 536 -0.63 -6.60 12.07
N VAL A 537 -0.49 -5.94 10.91
CA VAL A 537 0.79 -5.40 10.44
C VAL A 537 1.35 -4.24 11.29
N GLY A 538 0.51 -3.56 12.06
CA GLY A 538 0.96 -2.67 13.15
C GLY A 538 -0.12 -1.80 13.80
N MET A 539 0.25 -1.17 14.92
CA MET A 539 -0.65 -0.47 15.86
C MET A 539 -1.50 0.67 15.24
N TYR A 540 -0.98 1.34 14.21
CA TYR A 540 -1.63 2.51 13.58
C TYR A 540 -2.19 2.20 12.18
N GLN A 541 -2.43 0.93 11.85
CA GLN A 541 -2.93 0.51 10.53
C GLN A 541 -4.32 1.09 10.17
N HIS A 542 -5.13 1.50 11.15
CA HIS A 542 -6.47 2.05 10.93
C HIS A 542 -6.48 3.59 10.77
N ASP A 543 -5.38 4.26 11.10
CA ASP A 543 -5.19 5.72 10.97
C ASP A 543 -4.64 6.09 9.59
N ILE A 544 -4.08 5.12 8.86
CA ILE A 544 -3.61 5.27 7.47
C ILE A 544 -4.81 5.22 6.51
N PRO A 545 -4.86 6.07 5.47
CA PRO A 545 -5.90 6.02 4.43
C PRO A 545 -6.02 4.59 3.85
N PRO A 546 -7.19 3.92 3.97
CA PRO A 546 -7.28 2.48 3.70
C PRO A 546 -6.77 2.06 2.32
N LYS A 547 -7.04 2.86 1.27
CA LYS A 547 -6.55 2.60 -0.10
C LYS A 547 -5.03 2.63 -0.23
N GLN A 548 -4.34 3.47 0.56
CA GLN A 548 -2.88 3.55 0.56
C GLN A 548 -2.29 2.28 1.19
N LEU A 549 -2.85 1.86 2.33
CA LEU A 549 -2.45 0.63 3.01
C LEU A 549 -2.75 -0.61 2.17
N GLU A 550 -3.97 -0.74 1.65
CA GLU A 550 -4.40 -1.88 0.84
C GLU A 550 -3.53 -2.05 -0.42
N ALA A 551 -3.16 -0.96 -1.10
CA ALA A 551 -2.26 -0.99 -2.25
C ALA A 551 -0.84 -1.43 -1.87
N ALA A 552 -0.26 -0.85 -0.82
CA ALA A 552 1.10 -1.18 -0.38
C ALA A 552 1.21 -2.64 0.09
N LEU A 553 0.30 -3.10 0.96
CA LEU A 553 0.31 -4.49 1.44
C LEU A 553 0.01 -5.49 0.32
N ALA A 554 -0.84 -5.15 -0.66
CA ALA A 554 -1.08 -6.01 -1.82
C ALA A 554 0.17 -6.13 -2.70
N CYS A 555 0.93 -5.05 -2.88
CA CYS A 555 2.17 -5.05 -3.65
C CYS A 555 3.28 -5.87 -2.96
N VAL A 556 3.38 -5.82 -1.63
CA VAL A 556 4.25 -6.74 -0.87
C VAL A 556 3.87 -8.18 -1.14
N VAL A 557 2.59 -8.56 -0.99
CA VAL A 557 2.17 -9.96 -1.24
C VAL A 557 2.47 -10.41 -2.67
N GLU A 558 2.22 -9.57 -3.68
CA GLU A 558 2.57 -9.91 -5.07
C GLU A 558 4.08 -10.11 -5.22
N THR A 559 4.88 -9.21 -4.64
CA THR A 559 6.35 -9.25 -4.70
C THR A 559 6.91 -10.48 -3.99
N THR A 560 6.55 -10.72 -2.74
CA THR A 560 7.01 -11.86 -1.95
C THR A 560 6.60 -13.20 -2.58
N VAL A 561 5.33 -13.36 -3.00
CA VAL A 561 4.87 -14.62 -3.64
C VAL A 561 5.55 -14.85 -5.00
N SER A 562 5.73 -13.79 -5.80
CA SER A 562 6.41 -13.89 -7.10
C SER A 562 7.88 -14.24 -6.94
N LEU A 563 8.61 -13.54 -6.05
CA LEU A 563 10.03 -13.79 -5.84
C LEU A 563 10.28 -15.23 -5.35
N VAL A 564 9.53 -15.71 -4.33
CA VAL A 564 9.63 -17.11 -3.85
C VAL A 564 9.38 -18.10 -5.00
N GLY A 565 8.40 -17.79 -5.84
CA GLY A 565 8.04 -18.55 -7.02
C GLY A 565 7.37 -19.89 -6.68
N VAL A 566 6.34 -20.25 -7.43
CA VAL A 566 5.46 -21.37 -7.08
C VAL A 566 5.45 -22.41 -8.19
N ASP A 567 5.43 -23.69 -7.81
CA ASP A 567 5.25 -24.76 -8.79
C ASP A 567 3.82 -24.73 -9.34
N VAL A 568 3.68 -24.53 -10.65
CA VAL A 568 2.39 -24.29 -11.29
C VAL A 568 1.43 -25.47 -11.19
N ASN A 569 1.95 -26.70 -11.00
CA ASN A 569 1.21 -27.96 -10.93
C ASN A 569 0.74 -28.31 -9.51
N THR A 570 1.33 -27.71 -8.48
CA THR A 570 0.93 -27.92 -7.07
C THR A 570 0.30 -26.69 -6.43
N ALA A 571 0.66 -25.47 -6.87
CA ALA A 571 0.19 -24.22 -6.28
C ALA A 571 -1.34 -24.11 -6.17
N SER A 572 -1.78 -23.51 -5.06
CA SER A 572 -3.18 -23.21 -4.76
C SER A 572 -3.71 -22.03 -5.59
N HIS A 573 -5.02 -21.84 -5.60
CA HIS A 573 -5.64 -20.64 -6.21
C HIS A 573 -5.13 -19.35 -5.55
N ALA A 574 -5.02 -19.35 -4.22
CA ALA A 574 -4.56 -18.22 -3.42
C ALA A 574 -3.10 -17.82 -3.72
N LEU A 575 -2.22 -18.78 -4.02
CA LEU A 575 -0.86 -18.53 -4.52
C LEU A 575 -0.88 -17.99 -5.95
N LEU A 576 -1.51 -18.70 -6.89
CA LEU A 576 -1.48 -18.37 -8.32
C LEU A 576 -2.06 -16.97 -8.63
N ARG A 577 -3.04 -16.49 -7.87
CA ARG A 577 -3.61 -15.13 -8.06
C ARG A 577 -2.71 -13.99 -7.57
N ARG A 578 -1.62 -14.31 -6.85
CA ARG A 578 -0.61 -13.37 -6.32
C ARG A 578 0.71 -13.43 -7.10
N ILE A 579 0.84 -14.35 -8.06
CA ILE A 579 1.98 -14.34 -9.00
C ILE A 579 1.83 -13.19 -9.98
N SER A 580 2.92 -12.46 -10.20
CA SER A 580 2.92 -11.27 -11.03
C SER A 580 2.45 -11.54 -12.46
N GLY A 581 1.69 -10.59 -13.02
CA GLY A 581 0.99 -10.74 -14.29
C GLY A 581 -0.27 -11.64 -14.26
N LEU A 582 -0.45 -12.50 -13.24
CA LEU A 582 -1.68 -13.28 -13.05
C LEU A 582 -2.75 -12.46 -12.27
N ASN A 583 -3.92 -13.05 -12.09
CA ASN A 583 -5.03 -12.51 -11.30
C ASN A 583 -6.03 -13.62 -10.97
N GLU A 584 -7.06 -13.31 -10.17
CA GLU A 584 -8.15 -14.22 -9.76
C GLU A 584 -8.69 -15.12 -10.90
N ASN A 585 -8.93 -14.55 -12.09
CA ASN A 585 -9.47 -15.24 -13.26
C ASN A 585 -8.41 -16.11 -13.94
N ARG A 586 -7.19 -15.60 -14.16
CA ARG A 586 -6.08 -16.39 -14.73
C ARG A 586 -5.71 -17.58 -13.83
N ALA A 587 -5.63 -17.37 -12.52
CA ALA A 587 -5.39 -18.41 -11.53
C ALA A 587 -6.46 -19.51 -11.57
N LYS A 588 -7.75 -19.13 -11.62
CA LYS A 588 -8.87 -20.08 -11.77
C LYS A 588 -8.73 -20.91 -13.04
N LYS A 589 -8.35 -20.28 -14.16
CA LYS A 589 -8.17 -20.96 -15.45
C LYS A 589 -6.97 -21.91 -15.51
N ILE A 590 -5.87 -21.61 -14.80
CA ILE A 590 -4.74 -22.55 -14.66
C ILE A 590 -5.20 -23.83 -13.94
N LEU A 591 -6.01 -23.69 -12.89
CA LEU A 591 -6.58 -24.84 -12.17
C LEU A 591 -7.61 -25.61 -13.02
N GLU A 592 -8.48 -24.91 -13.75
CA GLU A 592 -9.39 -25.55 -14.71
C GLU A 592 -8.64 -26.28 -15.84
N TYR A 593 -7.50 -25.75 -16.30
CA TYR A 593 -6.65 -26.42 -17.27
C TYR A 593 -6.04 -27.70 -16.66
N ARG A 594 -5.40 -27.60 -15.49
CA ARG A 594 -4.82 -28.73 -14.74
C ARG A 594 -5.85 -29.86 -14.53
N SER A 595 -7.07 -29.50 -14.13
CA SER A 595 -8.16 -30.44 -13.87
C SER A 595 -8.75 -31.11 -15.12
N LYS A 596 -8.48 -30.59 -16.34
CA LYS A 596 -9.06 -31.10 -17.60
C LYS A 596 -8.03 -31.76 -18.52
N ASN A 597 -6.77 -31.33 -18.46
CA ASN A 597 -5.72 -31.73 -19.40
C ASN A 597 -4.53 -32.43 -18.72
N GLY A 598 -4.54 -32.54 -17.39
CA GLY A 598 -3.38 -33.02 -16.62
C GLY A 598 -2.38 -31.89 -16.31
N PRO A 599 -1.18 -32.24 -15.79
CA PRO A 599 -0.16 -31.27 -15.45
C PRO A 599 0.42 -30.55 -16.67
N LEU A 600 0.99 -29.38 -16.44
CA LEU A 600 1.84 -28.66 -17.39
C LEU A 600 3.23 -29.32 -17.37
N HIS A 601 3.79 -29.65 -18.53
CA HIS A 601 5.09 -30.34 -18.64
C HIS A 601 6.25 -29.37 -18.92
N THR A 602 5.93 -28.14 -19.33
CA THR A 602 6.85 -27.04 -19.58
C THR A 602 6.19 -25.71 -19.22
N ARG A 603 6.99 -24.64 -19.10
CA ARG A 603 6.46 -23.27 -19.03
C ARG A 603 5.70 -22.90 -20.30
N GLU A 604 6.14 -23.33 -21.48
CA GLU A 604 5.45 -23.02 -22.74
C GLU A 604 3.99 -23.51 -22.78
N ASP A 605 3.67 -24.61 -22.08
CA ASP A 605 2.29 -25.09 -21.93
C ASP A 605 1.35 -24.06 -21.29
N ILE A 606 1.85 -23.06 -20.56
CA ILE A 606 1.05 -21.97 -19.97
C ILE A 606 0.32 -21.17 -21.05
N PHE A 607 0.84 -21.08 -22.29
CA PHE A 607 0.12 -20.47 -23.42
C PHE A 607 -1.16 -21.23 -23.83
N LYS A 608 -1.31 -22.49 -23.44
CA LYS A 608 -2.54 -23.29 -23.66
C LYS A 608 -3.68 -22.87 -22.72
N VAL A 609 -3.40 -22.05 -21.69
CA VAL A 609 -4.39 -21.53 -20.74
C VAL A 609 -5.04 -20.24 -21.27
N SER A 610 -6.35 -20.27 -21.51
CA SER A 610 -7.06 -19.17 -22.18
C SER A 610 -6.94 -17.80 -21.48
N GLY A 611 -6.47 -16.77 -22.20
CA GLY A 611 -6.32 -15.41 -21.65
C GLY A 611 -4.97 -15.12 -20.99
N ILE A 612 -3.99 -16.02 -21.17
CA ILE A 612 -2.56 -15.70 -21.04
C ILE A 612 -2.03 -15.38 -22.44
N GLY A 613 -1.64 -14.12 -22.67
CA GLY A 613 -0.98 -13.66 -23.88
C GLY A 613 0.51 -13.38 -23.65
N LYS A 614 1.26 -13.01 -24.69
CA LYS A 614 2.73 -12.80 -24.64
C LYS A 614 3.19 -11.94 -23.44
N VAL A 615 2.58 -10.78 -23.22
CA VAL A 615 2.90 -9.88 -22.10
C VAL A 615 2.65 -10.58 -20.75
N THR A 616 1.49 -11.23 -20.59
CA THR A 616 1.16 -11.98 -19.36
C THR A 616 2.16 -13.09 -19.09
N TYR A 617 2.52 -13.85 -20.12
CA TYR A 617 3.52 -14.92 -20.03
C TYR A 617 4.88 -14.38 -19.59
N GLN A 618 5.36 -13.31 -20.21
CA GLN A 618 6.61 -12.64 -19.82
C GLN A 618 6.59 -12.21 -18.34
N GLN A 619 5.50 -11.62 -17.85
CA GLN A 619 5.41 -11.17 -16.46
C GLN A 619 5.32 -12.32 -15.44
N CYS A 620 4.85 -13.52 -15.82
CA CYS A 620 4.64 -14.63 -14.88
C CYS A 620 5.62 -15.81 -15.01
N ALA A 621 6.21 -16.05 -16.19
CA ALA A 621 6.83 -17.35 -16.50
C ALA A 621 8.00 -17.70 -15.58
N GLY A 622 8.91 -16.77 -15.29
CA GLY A 622 10.06 -17.00 -14.41
C GLY A 622 9.70 -17.16 -12.93
N PHE A 623 8.47 -16.80 -12.53
CA PHE A 623 7.94 -16.99 -11.18
C PHE A 623 7.13 -18.29 -11.02
N LEU A 624 6.87 -18.98 -12.14
CA LEU A 624 6.18 -20.28 -12.16
C LEU A 624 7.21 -21.38 -12.40
N LYS A 625 7.36 -22.29 -11.44
CA LYS A 625 8.26 -23.45 -11.53
C LYS A 625 7.49 -24.65 -12.11
N VAL A 626 8.18 -25.55 -12.81
CA VAL A 626 7.60 -26.82 -13.33
C VAL A 626 8.49 -27.99 -12.90
N THR A 627 8.27 -28.49 -11.69
CA THR A 627 9.08 -29.59 -11.13
C THR A 627 8.80 -30.89 -11.88
N GLY A 628 9.84 -31.58 -12.33
CA GLY A 628 9.70 -32.82 -13.13
C GLY A 628 9.22 -32.61 -14.57
N GLY A 629 9.29 -31.37 -15.08
CA GLY A 629 9.00 -31.05 -16.48
C GLY A 629 10.04 -31.56 -17.48
N ASN A 630 9.75 -31.38 -18.77
CA ASN A 630 10.60 -31.81 -19.87
C ASN A 630 11.83 -30.89 -20.09
N GLU A 631 11.73 -29.63 -19.67
CA GLU A 631 12.80 -28.63 -19.74
C GLU A 631 13.37 -28.39 -18.33
N PRO A 632 14.61 -28.81 -18.02
CA PRO A 632 15.18 -28.67 -16.68
C PRO A 632 15.25 -27.22 -16.17
N LEU A 633 15.40 -26.23 -17.06
CA LEU A 633 15.44 -24.82 -16.66
C LEU A 633 14.11 -24.32 -16.08
N ASP A 634 12.97 -24.97 -16.40
CA ASP A 634 11.65 -24.59 -15.86
C ASP A 634 11.53 -24.83 -14.34
N ALA A 635 12.44 -25.58 -13.72
CA ALA A 635 12.53 -25.72 -12.27
C ALA A 635 13.25 -24.55 -11.58
N THR A 636 13.94 -23.68 -12.33
CA THR A 636 14.79 -22.60 -11.80
C THR A 636 14.12 -21.22 -11.84
N VAL A 637 14.78 -20.22 -11.25
CA VAL A 637 14.41 -18.80 -11.38
C VAL A 637 14.86 -18.14 -12.70
N ILE A 638 15.54 -18.86 -13.60
CA ILE A 638 15.96 -18.32 -14.91
C ILE A 638 14.71 -18.10 -15.76
N HIS A 639 14.57 -16.93 -16.38
CA HIS A 639 13.45 -16.61 -17.26
C HIS A 639 13.61 -17.26 -18.65
N PRO A 640 12.55 -17.71 -19.34
CA PRO A 640 12.65 -18.31 -20.68
C PRO A 640 13.38 -17.47 -21.74
N GLU A 641 13.41 -16.14 -21.62
CA GLU A 641 14.19 -15.30 -22.56
C GLU A 641 15.71 -15.52 -22.45
N SER A 642 16.20 -15.98 -21.31
CA SER A 642 17.62 -16.25 -21.04
C SER A 642 18.03 -17.71 -21.28
N TYR A 643 17.11 -18.57 -21.75
CA TYR A 643 17.38 -20.01 -21.92
C TYR A 643 18.48 -20.33 -22.94
N ALA A 644 18.64 -19.50 -23.99
CA ALA A 644 19.73 -19.67 -24.95
C ALA A 644 21.10 -19.50 -24.27
N VAL A 645 21.24 -18.45 -23.44
CA VAL A 645 22.44 -18.15 -22.65
C VAL A 645 22.72 -19.27 -21.64
N ALA A 646 21.72 -19.65 -20.84
CA ALA A 646 21.89 -20.69 -19.82
C ALA A 646 22.30 -22.05 -20.42
N LYS A 647 21.76 -22.42 -21.59
CA LYS A 647 22.15 -23.63 -22.33
C LYS A 647 23.55 -23.53 -22.93
N ALA A 648 23.93 -22.37 -23.47
CA ALA A 648 25.28 -22.13 -23.97
C ALA A 648 26.33 -22.18 -22.84
N PHE A 649 26.03 -21.58 -21.69
CA PHE A 649 26.88 -21.55 -20.50
C PHE A 649 27.11 -22.95 -19.92
N ALA A 650 26.04 -23.71 -19.69
CA ALA A 650 26.13 -25.10 -19.24
C ALA A 650 26.93 -25.98 -20.23
N LYS A 651 26.71 -25.80 -21.54
CA LYS A 651 27.50 -26.49 -22.58
C LYS A 651 28.99 -26.14 -22.51
N LYS A 652 29.35 -24.87 -22.33
CA LYS A 652 30.76 -24.42 -22.27
C LYS A 652 31.47 -24.86 -20.97
N LEU A 653 30.71 -25.18 -19.92
CA LEU A 653 31.19 -25.81 -18.68
C LEU A 653 31.17 -27.36 -18.71
N GLU A 654 30.74 -27.97 -19.83
CA GLU A 654 30.55 -29.42 -20.00
C GLU A 654 29.51 -30.05 -19.04
N LEU A 655 28.49 -29.28 -18.65
CA LEU A 655 27.47 -29.69 -17.70
C LEU A 655 26.17 -30.12 -18.40
N ASN A 656 25.67 -31.30 -18.02
CA ASN A 656 24.40 -31.83 -18.50
C ASN A 656 23.23 -31.23 -17.68
N LEU A 657 22.41 -30.39 -18.31
CA LEU A 657 21.25 -29.77 -17.65
C LEU A 657 20.19 -30.77 -17.17
N LYS A 658 20.17 -32.02 -17.66
CA LYS A 658 19.27 -33.06 -17.11
C LYS A 658 19.65 -33.49 -15.69
N ASP A 659 20.86 -33.15 -15.23
CA ASP A 659 21.33 -33.39 -13.87
C ASP A 659 21.06 -32.20 -12.93
N LEU A 660 20.52 -31.08 -13.41
CA LEU A 660 20.34 -29.82 -12.67
C LEU A 660 19.54 -29.96 -11.36
N THR A 661 18.61 -30.91 -11.29
CA THR A 661 17.80 -31.20 -10.09
C THR A 661 18.46 -32.19 -9.11
N LYS A 662 19.66 -32.70 -9.42
CA LYS A 662 20.38 -33.65 -8.55
C LYS A 662 21.18 -32.93 -7.47
N PRO A 663 21.26 -33.46 -6.23
CA PRO A 663 21.96 -32.80 -5.12
C PRO A 663 23.45 -32.52 -5.35
N ASP A 664 24.10 -33.24 -6.26
CA ASP A 664 25.52 -33.11 -6.58
C ASP A 664 25.82 -32.10 -7.70
N PHE A 665 24.80 -31.59 -8.42
CA PHE A 665 24.98 -30.64 -9.51
C PHE A 665 25.61 -29.32 -9.07
N PRO A 666 25.17 -28.63 -7.98
CA PRO A 666 25.81 -27.40 -7.53
C PRO A 666 27.31 -27.57 -7.25
N ALA A 667 27.70 -28.67 -6.60
CA ALA A 667 29.11 -28.97 -6.30
C ALA A 667 29.93 -29.39 -7.54
N LYS A 668 29.29 -29.80 -8.64
CA LYS A 668 29.93 -29.95 -9.96
C LYS A 668 30.08 -28.60 -10.65
N PHE A 669 29.03 -27.78 -10.64
CA PHE A 669 29.01 -26.44 -11.22
C PHE A 669 30.07 -25.53 -10.59
N GLU A 670 30.13 -25.44 -9.25
CA GLU A 670 31.10 -24.60 -8.54
C GLU A 670 32.55 -24.93 -8.90
N ARG A 671 32.90 -26.23 -8.96
CA ARG A 671 34.25 -26.67 -9.36
C ARG A 671 34.61 -26.31 -10.81
N LYS A 672 33.64 -26.41 -11.73
CA LYS A 672 33.83 -26.01 -13.14
C LYS A 672 33.88 -24.48 -13.29
N LEU A 673 33.14 -23.74 -12.47
CA LEU A 673 33.11 -22.27 -12.47
C LEU A 673 34.42 -21.67 -11.93
N SER A 674 35.05 -22.29 -10.92
CA SER A 674 36.31 -21.79 -10.33
C SER A 674 37.49 -21.69 -11.31
N SER A 675 37.44 -22.36 -12.46
CA SER A 675 38.45 -22.30 -13.52
C SER A 675 37.93 -21.67 -14.83
N PHE A 676 36.79 -20.98 -14.78
CA PHE A 676 36.12 -20.44 -15.97
C PHE A 676 36.12 -18.90 -15.98
N ASP A 677 36.52 -18.31 -17.10
CA ASP A 677 36.43 -16.86 -17.32
C ASP A 677 34.99 -16.44 -17.64
N LEU A 678 34.31 -15.95 -16.60
CA LEU A 678 32.93 -15.46 -16.67
C LEU A 678 32.80 -14.12 -17.43
N GLU A 679 33.83 -13.27 -17.41
CA GLU A 679 33.77 -11.94 -18.05
C GLU A 679 33.94 -12.05 -19.56
N SER A 680 34.87 -12.88 -20.05
CA SER A 680 34.97 -13.20 -21.48
C SER A 680 33.66 -13.82 -22.00
N PHE A 681 32.97 -14.64 -21.21
CA PHE A 681 31.68 -15.23 -21.60
C PHE A 681 30.53 -14.22 -21.60
N LYS A 682 30.46 -13.30 -20.63
CA LYS A 682 29.51 -12.16 -20.64
C LYS A 682 29.65 -11.33 -21.91
N HIS A 683 30.89 -11.02 -22.32
CA HIS A 683 31.18 -10.28 -23.55
C HIS A 683 30.84 -11.08 -24.82
N GLU A 684 31.17 -12.37 -24.88
CA GLU A 684 30.83 -13.26 -26.01
C GLU A 684 29.32 -13.33 -26.25
N MET A 685 28.53 -13.47 -25.19
CA MET A 685 27.07 -13.65 -25.27
C MET A 685 26.27 -12.34 -25.22
N GLN A 686 26.92 -11.19 -24.99
CA GLN A 686 26.31 -9.87 -24.82
C GLN A 686 25.25 -9.84 -23.71
N VAL A 687 25.58 -10.38 -22.53
CA VAL A 687 24.66 -10.52 -21.39
C VAL A 687 25.11 -9.65 -20.23
N ASP A 688 24.16 -8.91 -19.65
CA ASP A 688 24.39 -8.07 -18.49
C ASP A 688 24.86 -8.87 -17.26
N GLY A 689 25.67 -8.23 -16.41
CA GLY A 689 26.18 -8.80 -15.15
C GLY A 689 25.09 -9.45 -14.28
N PRO A 690 24.01 -8.73 -13.91
CA PRO A 690 22.94 -9.24 -13.05
C PRO A 690 22.18 -10.45 -13.63
N ASP A 691 22.04 -10.55 -14.96
CA ASP A 691 21.36 -11.67 -15.62
C ASP A 691 22.26 -12.92 -15.65
N MET A 692 23.57 -12.75 -15.86
CA MET A 692 24.53 -13.84 -15.68
C MET A 692 24.65 -14.26 -14.21
N GLU A 693 24.61 -13.33 -13.26
CA GLU A 693 24.57 -13.65 -11.82
C GLU A 693 23.32 -14.44 -11.43
N LEU A 694 22.16 -14.13 -12.03
CA LEU A 694 20.91 -14.90 -11.86
C LEU A 694 21.01 -16.33 -12.40
N ILE A 695 21.70 -16.53 -13.54
CA ILE A 695 21.97 -17.87 -14.08
C ILE A 695 22.97 -18.63 -13.19
N VAL A 696 24.03 -17.95 -12.70
CA VAL A 696 25.05 -18.53 -11.82
C VAL A 696 24.46 -18.91 -10.45
N SER A 697 23.58 -18.10 -9.86
CA SER A 697 22.90 -18.46 -8.61
C SER A 697 21.92 -19.62 -8.82
N ALA A 698 21.10 -19.58 -9.87
CA ALA A 698 20.20 -20.67 -10.23
C ALA A 698 20.89 -22.04 -10.44
N PHE A 699 22.16 -22.06 -10.86
CA PHE A 699 22.96 -23.29 -10.98
C PHE A 699 23.70 -23.69 -9.67
N LYS A 700 23.79 -22.80 -8.67
CA LYS A 700 24.27 -23.09 -7.31
C LYS A 700 23.15 -23.50 -6.34
N GLN A 701 21.90 -23.14 -6.63
CA GLN A 701 20.75 -23.32 -5.72
C GLN A 701 20.57 -24.78 -5.31
N LYS A 702 20.75 -25.05 -4.01
CA LYS A 702 20.54 -26.36 -3.40
C LYS A 702 19.06 -26.57 -3.13
N SER A 703 18.35 -27.14 -4.11
CA SER A 703 16.94 -27.57 -4.02
C SER A 703 15.94 -26.46 -3.64
N ASN A 704 15.41 -25.77 -4.65
CA ASN A 704 14.25 -24.86 -4.60
C ASN A 704 14.38 -23.56 -3.76
N ALA A 705 15.43 -23.41 -2.96
CA ALA A 705 15.78 -22.14 -2.30
C ALA A 705 16.24 -21.09 -3.33
N ASP A 706 16.10 -19.80 -2.99
CA ASP A 706 16.48 -18.66 -3.83
C ASP A 706 17.28 -17.66 -2.98
N ASP A 707 18.53 -17.38 -3.39
CA ASP A 707 19.47 -16.54 -2.66
C ASP A 707 19.03 -15.07 -2.55
N MET A 708 18.04 -14.62 -3.35
CA MET A 708 17.42 -13.31 -3.17
C MET A 708 16.51 -13.21 -1.93
N ILE A 709 16.24 -14.31 -1.22
CA ILE A 709 15.17 -14.41 -0.21
C ILE A 709 15.70 -14.98 1.10
N SER A 710 15.94 -14.10 2.07
CA SER A 710 16.24 -14.50 3.45
C SER A 710 14.95 -14.84 4.20
N PHE A 711 14.73 -16.13 4.47
CA PHE A 711 13.65 -16.55 5.36
C PHE A 711 13.96 -16.15 6.83
N SER A 712 12.92 -15.70 7.53
CA SER A 712 12.93 -15.50 8.98
C SER A 712 12.74 -16.84 9.67
N LYS A 713 13.65 -17.20 10.58
CA LYS A 713 13.57 -18.48 11.32
C LYS A 713 12.30 -18.52 12.20
N PRO A 714 11.68 -19.70 12.41
CA PRO A 714 10.51 -19.82 13.26
C PRO A 714 10.87 -19.50 14.71
N VAL A 715 10.00 -18.79 15.42
CA VAL A 715 10.23 -18.43 16.83
C VAL A 715 9.91 -19.63 17.72
N TYR A 716 10.90 -20.48 17.96
CA TYR A 716 10.79 -21.57 18.93
C TYR A 716 10.69 -21.02 20.37
N SER A 717 9.84 -21.63 21.19
CA SER A 717 9.73 -21.38 22.63
C SER A 717 10.97 -21.89 23.36
N ILE A 718 12.04 -21.11 23.37
CA ILE A 718 13.28 -21.38 24.11
C ILE A 718 13.22 -20.68 25.47
N SER A 719 12.69 -21.38 26.49
CA SER A 719 12.50 -20.80 27.82
C SER A 719 13.75 -20.93 28.72
N VAL A 720 14.80 -20.17 28.38
CA VAL A 720 15.92 -19.86 29.29
C VAL A 720 15.34 -19.07 30.49
N GLN A 721 15.40 -19.65 31.68
CA GLN A 721 14.83 -19.07 32.90
C GLN A 721 15.88 -18.63 33.93
N ASN A 722 17.12 -19.11 33.81
CA ASN A 722 18.26 -18.66 34.61
C ASN A 722 19.53 -18.54 33.74
N THR A 723 20.57 -17.91 34.28
CA THR A 723 21.85 -17.70 33.58
C THR A 723 22.63 -19.00 33.33
N GLU A 724 22.42 -20.03 34.15
CA GLU A 724 23.03 -21.36 34.04
C GLU A 724 22.61 -22.13 32.76
N GLN A 725 21.46 -21.76 32.18
CA GLN A 725 20.96 -22.34 30.94
C GLN A 725 21.53 -21.67 29.68
N LEU A 726 22.26 -20.55 29.82
CA LEU A 726 23.01 -19.93 28.74
C LEU A 726 24.30 -20.69 28.47
N LYS A 727 24.72 -20.73 27.20
CA LYS A 727 26.00 -21.28 26.74
C LYS A 727 26.61 -20.34 25.71
N ASP A 728 27.93 -20.24 25.67
CA ASP A 728 28.60 -19.43 24.64
C ASP A 728 28.23 -19.93 23.24
N GLY A 729 27.92 -18.99 22.34
CA GLY A 729 27.38 -19.27 21.00
C GLY A 729 25.88 -19.55 20.93
N MET A 730 25.15 -19.59 22.05
CA MET A 730 23.69 -19.81 22.04
C MET A 730 22.95 -18.59 21.45
N SER A 731 22.31 -18.79 20.29
CA SER A 731 21.45 -17.78 19.67
C SER A 731 20.04 -17.84 20.26
N LEU A 732 19.55 -16.72 20.80
CA LEU A 732 18.19 -16.57 21.32
C LEU A 732 17.37 -15.62 20.44
N THR A 733 16.06 -15.86 20.36
CA THR A 733 15.13 -15.05 19.55
C THR A 733 14.11 -14.40 20.48
N GLY A 734 13.99 -13.08 20.45
CA GLY A 734 13.08 -12.32 21.32
C GLY A 734 12.23 -11.32 20.53
N ASN A 735 10.96 -11.20 20.90
CA ASN A 735 10.03 -10.16 20.45
C ASN A 735 9.64 -9.30 21.66
N ASP A 736 9.23 -8.04 21.43
CA ASP A 736 8.87 -7.08 22.49
C ASP A 736 7.81 -7.60 23.47
N CYS A 737 6.92 -8.51 23.04
CA CYS A 737 5.93 -9.13 23.92
C CYS A 737 6.49 -10.16 24.91
N CYS A 738 7.74 -10.63 24.77
CA CYS A 738 8.33 -11.71 25.58
C CYS A 738 9.76 -11.42 26.10
N LEU A 739 10.29 -10.21 25.91
CA LEU A 739 11.65 -9.86 26.34
C LEU A 739 11.75 -9.54 27.85
N ARG A 740 12.24 -10.50 28.64
CA ARG A 740 13.07 -10.17 29.82
C ARG A 740 14.52 -9.97 29.34
N ILE A 741 14.91 -8.73 29.07
CA ILE A 741 16.33 -8.40 28.89
C ILE A 741 17.00 -8.46 30.26
N TYR A 742 17.63 -9.58 30.57
CA TYR A 742 18.62 -9.65 31.64
C TYR A 742 19.89 -8.95 31.13
N ILE A 743 19.99 -7.64 31.41
CA ILE A 743 21.26 -6.92 31.26
C ILE A 743 22.19 -7.43 32.36
N VAL A 744 23.01 -8.43 32.02
CA VAL A 744 24.16 -8.83 32.83
C VAL A 744 25.15 -7.66 32.84
N LYS A 745 25.75 -7.40 34.01
CA LYS A 745 26.61 -6.26 34.28
C LYS A 745 27.91 -6.75 34.91
#